data_AF-A0A0K1UEC8-F1
#
_entry.id   AF-A0A0K1UEC8-F1
#
_cell.length_a   1.000
_cell.length_b   1.000
_cell.length_c   1.000
_cell.angle_alpha   90.00
_cell.angle_beta   90.00
_cell.angle_gamma   90.00
#
_symmetry.space_group_name_H-M   'P 1'
#
loop_
_entity.id
_entity.type
_entity.pdbx_description
1 polymer ?
#
loop_
_entity_poly.entity_id
_entity_poly.type
_entity_poly.pdbx_seq_one_letter_code
_entity_poly.pdbx_strand_id
1 'polypeptide(L)'
;MANGRPHDLVFYADPGRMLDTPVEPPAVFLKARHVLRRQLLAYSMDCWTRWAKGDNQVPHTMQPVLDAVEKAQEDRFPYTMLNFLKQNMQQIWDGFSSHVATELSGEDLELLRQYLFGGPQYDEDRLELYLIGRLKLVADERNRMAITIKDLDKQLDKLRKQPQDEHTQAEILELEREAAGYRGMRVRLNKRETLNFFTDEGLLPNYAFPEEGATLHSVIFRSEKGAGGDGAEHEFVKREYEYQRPAQAALTELAPESVFYAGNRKVKITRVETSKGRNIQDWRFCPRCHYSAPADDPTSGFSDKTCPRCHTNQWGDESARTKMLKMTQVYAFTNARDAILDDRSDDREPVFFNKQMLIDFKPSDVPITWVLDDNEKPFGFEFIRSAKFLEVNFGRREGEEMYFDVAGEHIQRAGFPICRECGSVQSKAAANGKKEAAHLKSCSYARGPKKLSNGKEDTGLENCLYLYRQFSSEALRILLPRLSTGGTEEQVNSFVAALQLGLKRRFGGKVDHLRVAYQSEPVGETDERRHFIVVYDSVPGGTGYLHELLSRAENMQSVFRMAYDVMDACDCYDNTMDGCYRCLLEYRNAYGMESTSKELALEMLKDIVDGNHQWVQDKQGLSALGGNPWIDSELEARFPEALARFSGEDCVGNHKVRVGKDIIRGKSGYRLTIGDLAYEIEPQVNLGMAEGVQFASKPDFVLWPARKGLLPVAVFLDGYKFHGEKASEDLLKRQALMRAGFVVWALNWYDVNKVMGDKAMDVPLPLGMTSAEQNHQAIAGLSKVAGLNNTAQHLNKTTFDLLMHFLTEQDNALLQQQALFFMLQCLPARSLADADVKTTVLDSLNGLPASFTDLAPHPTALAGSVELTDDNAAAKITLSLLAGPELLKTFDLGKALISASYTLQKGSEDQARYQWQRFWTAVNFLQFLPAFYAWTPDSKNSGIAAGLLWTKNTGQYGKPDVKPDQVPPWFDQLEDELRERFEEQDVAWPAEVLVAEPVTAGELDEVVGEAELLFASAKVALLMDDMDDQVAARPYLEADGWRICSSVDELVDALNELESGA
;
A
#
# COMPACT_ATOMS: atom_id res chain seq x y z
N MET A 1 17.97 -2.38 37.31
CA MET A 1 18.27 -1.84 35.97
C MET A 1 17.07 -1.01 35.54
N ALA A 2 17.27 0.19 34.98
CA ALA A 2 16.17 0.99 34.45
C ALA A 2 15.56 0.26 33.23
N ASN A 3 14.33 -0.22 33.37
CA ASN A 3 13.37 -0.75 32.38
C ASN A 3 13.79 -1.79 31.33
N GLY A 4 15.08 -2.14 31.16
CA GLY A 4 15.55 -3.18 30.24
C GLY A 4 15.22 -2.94 28.75
N ARG A 5 14.85 -1.71 28.38
CA ARG A 5 14.48 -1.37 27.00
C ARG A 5 15.74 -1.20 26.14
N PRO A 6 15.72 -1.56 24.84
CA PRO A 6 16.88 -1.42 23.95
C PRO A 6 17.51 -0.02 23.96
N HIS A 7 16.69 1.03 24.10
CA HIS A 7 17.15 2.41 24.32
C HIS A 7 18.07 2.56 25.53
N ASP A 8 17.58 2.08 26.67
CA ASP A 8 18.18 2.30 27.98
C ASP A 8 19.45 1.46 28.08
N LEU A 9 19.49 0.31 27.39
CA LEU A 9 20.67 -0.54 27.25
C LEU A 9 21.80 0.15 26.47
N VAL A 10 21.49 0.97 25.45
CA VAL A 10 22.50 1.74 24.71
C VAL A 10 23.15 2.80 25.60
N PHE A 11 22.34 3.58 26.34
CA PHE A 11 22.88 4.58 27.29
C PHE A 11 23.49 3.95 28.54
N TYR A 12 23.12 2.72 28.88
CA TYR A 12 23.78 1.96 29.93
C TYR A 12 25.14 1.44 29.49
N ALA A 13 25.27 0.99 28.24
CA ALA A 13 26.53 0.55 27.65
C ALA A 13 27.50 1.73 27.41
N ASP A 14 26.97 2.92 27.09
CA ASP A 14 27.74 4.15 26.93
C ASP A 14 27.07 5.34 27.67
N PRO A 15 27.29 5.47 28.99
CA PRO A 15 26.73 6.57 29.78
C PRO A 15 27.29 7.94 29.40
N GLY A 16 28.51 7.99 28.84
CA GLY A 16 29.15 9.23 28.39
C GLY A 16 28.27 9.94 27.36
N ARG A 17 27.60 9.19 26.49
CA ARG A 17 26.64 9.75 25.54
C ARG A 17 25.47 10.48 26.20
N MET A 18 24.95 10.02 27.33
CA MET A 18 23.87 10.76 28.03
C MET A 18 24.39 12.07 28.65
N LEU A 19 25.67 12.09 29.05
CA LEU A 19 26.29 13.20 29.78
C LEU A 19 26.91 14.24 28.84
N ASP A 20 27.45 13.81 27.70
CA ASP A 20 28.26 14.60 26.78
C ASP A 20 27.51 14.97 25.48
N THR A 21 26.29 14.43 25.25
CA THR A 21 25.50 14.84 24.08
C THR A 21 25.08 16.30 24.24
N PRO A 22 25.44 17.20 23.30
CA PRO A 22 25.03 18.60 23.37
C PRO A 22 23.51 18.71 23.35
N VAL A 23 22.97 19.51 24.28
CA VAL A 23 21.54 19.85 24.27
C VAL A 23 21.29 20.78 23.09
N GLU A 24 20.69 20.25 22.02
CA GLU A 24 20.29 21.05 20.86
C GLU A 24 19.17 22.02 21.28
N PRO A 25 19.32 23.34 21.06
CA PRO A 25 18.25 24.29 21.32
C PRO A 25 17.06 24.04 20.36
N PRO A 26 15.82 24.33 20.76
CA PRO A 26 14.69 24.25 19.85
C PRO A 26 14.89 25.24 18.69
N ALA A 27 14.78 24.75 17.46
CA ALA A 27 14.88 25.60 16.28
C ALA A 27 13.53 26.30 16.03
N VAL A 28 13.52 27.64 16.07
CA VAL A 28 12.37 28.45 15.66
C VAL A 28 12.67 29.03 14.29
N PHE A 29 11.99 28.54 13.27
CA PHE A 29 12.18 28.99 11.90
C PHE A 29 11.39 30.27 11.62
N LEU A 30 12.09 31.41 11.57
CA LEU A 30 11.49 32.74 11.43
C LEU A 30 11.00 33.06 10.00
N LYS A 31 11.06 32.12 9.04
CA LYS A 31 10.35 32.24 7.76
C LYS A 31 8.92 31.66 7.78
N ALA A 32 8.52 31.06 8.91
CA ALA A 32 7.21 30.48 9.11
C ALA A 32 6.11 31.57 9.18
N ARG A 33 5.48 31.90 8.05
CA ARG A 33 4.50 33.00 7.96
C ARG A 33 3.35 32.89 8.96
N HIS A 34 2.84 31.69 9.23
CA HIS A 34 1.70 31.48 10.14
C HIS A 34 2.08 31.68 11.61
N VAL A 35 3.30 31.31 11.99
CA VAL A 35 3.85 31.64 13.31
C VAL A 35 3.93 33.16 13.46
N LEU A 36 4.42 33.84 12.43
CA LEU A 36 4.56 35.29 12.46
C LEU A 36 3.23 36.05 12.43
N ARG A 37 2.13 35.49 11.89
CA ARG A 37 0.78 36.08 12.05
C ARG A 37 0.36 36.15 13.51
N ARG A 38 0.59 35.07 14.27
CA ARG A 38 0.27 35.00 15.71
C ARG A 38 1.16 35.96 16.50
N GLN A 39 2.44 36.00 16.16
CA GLN A 39 3.40 36.95 16.74
C GLN A 39 3.03 38.41 16.41
N LEU A 40 2.46 38.68 15.24
CA LEU A 40 2.03 40.02 14.86
C LEU A 40 0.85 40.49 15.72
N LEU A 41 -0.11 39.62 16.05
CA LEU A 41 -1.17 39.96 17.00
C LEU A 41 -0.60 40.19 18.41
N ALA A 42 0.30 39.31 18.88
CA ALA A 42 0.96 39.46 20.17
C ALA A 42 1.73 40.78 20.26
N TYR A 43 2.54 41.09 19.24
CA TYR A 43 3.27 42.34 19.13
C TYR A 43 2.34 43.55 19.09
N SER A 44 1.19 43.44 18.41
CA SER A 44 0.17 44.49 18.38
C SER A 44 -0.44 44.74 19.77
N MET A 45 -0.68 43.69 20.56
CA MET A 45 -1.13 43.80 21.95
C MET A 45 -0.07 44.46 22.84
N ASP A 46 1.20 44.06 22.71
CA ASP A 46 2.31 44.67 23.45
C ASP A 46 2.46 46.16 23.13
N CYS A 47 2.38 46.51 21.85
CA CYS A 47 2.39 47.91 21.40
C CYS A 47 1.19 48.68 21.97
N TRP A 48 0.00 48.08 21.96
CA TRP A 48 -1.21 48.69 22.50
C TRP A 48 -1.08 48.97 24.01
N THR A 49 -0.71 47.96 24.80
CA THR A 49 -0.55 48.11 26.25
C THR A 49 0.57 49.08 26.62
N ARG A 50 1.63 49.19 25.80
CA ARG A 50 2.77 50.09 26.07
C ARG A 50 2.59 51.52 25.56
N TRP A 51 1.98 51.72 24.39
CA TRP A 51 1.94 53.03 23.71
C TRP A 51 0.60 53.74 23.85
N ALA A 52 -0.52 53.01 24.04
CA ALA A 52 -1.82 53.64 24.12
C ALA A 52 -2.00 54.39 25.46
N LYS A 53 -2.54 55.61 25.41
CA LYS A 53 -2.83 56.41 26.61
C LYS A 53 -4.03 55.80 27.35
N GLY A 54 -3.92 55.60 28.66
CA GLY A 54 -4.96 55.01 29.53
C GLY A 54 -4.57 53.66 30.14
N ASP A 55 -5.40 53.11 31.03
CA ASP A 55 -5.21 51.79 31.65
C ASP A 55 -5.68 50.68 30.68
N ASN A 56 -4.89 50.47 29.63
CA ASN A 56 -5.19 49.55 28.53
C ASN A 56 -4.71 48.14 28.84
N GLN A 57 -5.52 47.38 29.58
CA GLN A 57 -5.22 46.01 29.99
C GLN A 57 -6.09 44.98 29.26
N VAL A 58 -5.51 43.82 28.97
CA VAL A 58 -6.26 42.65 28.50
C VAL A 58 -7.09 42.12 29.68
N PRO A 59 -8.43 41.95 29.53
CA PRO A 59 -9.25 41.40 30.61
C PRO A 59 -8.80 39.98 30.99
N HIS A 60 -8.79 39.64 32.28
CA HIS A 60 -8.37 38.30 32.74
C HIS A 60 -9.29 37.17 32.23
N THR A 61 -10.60 37.43 32.15
CA THR A 61 -11.60 36.42 31.76
C THR A 61 -12.34 36.80 30.47
N MET A 62 -12.91 35.82 29.77
CA MET A 62 -13.66 36.05 28.53
C MET A 62 -14.96 36.84 28.70
N GLN A 63 -15.59 36.88 29.88
CA GLN A 63 -16.90 37.55 30.04
C GLN A 63 -16.92 39.03 29.59
N PRO A 64 -16.02 39.92 30.05
CA PRO A 64 -15.97 41.30 29.56
C PRO A 64 -15.70 41.43 28.05
N VAL A 65 -14.93 40.48 27.49
CA VAL A 65 -14.59 40.45 26.06
C VAL A 65 -15.84 40.12 25.24
N LEU A 66 -16.56 39.05 25.60
CA LEU A 66 -17.78 38.63 24.92
C LEU A 66 -18.91 39.65 25.10
N ASP A 67 -19.04 40.25 26.29
CA ASP A 67 -20.01 41.32 26.54
C ASP A 67 -19.77 42.54 25.63
N ALA A 68 -18.51 42.87 25.35
CA ALA A 68 -18.16 43.95 24.44
C ALA A 68 -18.49 43.61 22.98
N VAL A 69 -18.19 42.39 22.53
CA VAL A 69 -18.45 41.93 21.16
C VAL A 69 -19.95 41.81 20.87
N GLU A 70 -20.73 41.24 21.79
CA GLU A 70 -22.20 41.11 21.63
C GLU A 70 -22.91 42.47 21.48
N LYS A 71 -22.40 43.50 22.16
CA LYS A 71 -22.97 44.84 22.20
C LYS A 71 -22.26 45.84 21.29
N ALA A 72 -21.24 45.40 20.57
CA ALA A 72 -20.34 46.26 19.79
C ALA A 72 -19.83 47.48 20.60
N GLN A 73 -19.39 47.26 21.85
CA GLN A 73 -18.86 48.30 22.73
C GLN A 73 -17.42 48.67 22.33
N GLU A 74 -17.28 49.65 21.45
CA GLU A 74 -15.98 50.09 20.90
C GLU A 74 -15.01 50.69 21.94
N ASP A 75 -15.51 51.05 23.13
CA ASP A 75 -14.73 51.58 24.26
C ASP A 75 -14.07 50.49 25.12
N ARG A 76 -14.19 49.21 24.75
CA ARG A 76 -13.63 48.07 25.48
C ARG A 76 -12.80 47.15 24.60
N PHE A 77 -11.99 46.30 25.22
CA PHE A 77 -11.29 45.21 24.54
C PHE A 77 -12.30 44.24 23.91
N PRO A 78 -12.12 43.76 22.65
CA PRO A 78 -10.92 43.90 21.80
C PRO A 78 -10.88 45.17 20.95
N TYR A 79 -11.96 45.96 20.89
CA TYR A 79 -12.09 47.10 19.97
C TYR A 79 -11.14 48.25 20.27
N THR A 80 -10.82 48.52 21.54
CA THR A 80 -9.80 49.52 21.92
C THR A 80 -8.43 49.19 21.33
N MET A 81 -8.04 47.92 21.34
CA MET A 81 -6.80 47.42 20.73
C MET A 81 -6.85 47.49 19.20
N LEU A 82 -7.98 47.09 18.60
CA LEU A 82 -8.16 47.18 17.14
C LEU A 82 -8.18 48.63 16.64
N ASN A 83 -8.77 49.56 17.39
CA ASN A 83 -8.77 50.98 17.08
C ASN A 83 -7.34 51.56 17.17
N PHE A 84 -6.58 51.16 18.17
CA PHE A 84 -5.16 51.49 18.26
C PHE A 84 -4.35 50.91 17.08
N LEU A 85 -4.59 49.64 16.73
CA LEU A 85 -3.95 48.99 15.60
C LEU A 85 -4.21 49.74 14.30
N LYS A 86 -5.46 50.12 14.02
CA LYS A 86 -5.85 50.90 12.84
C LYS A 86 -5.10 52.23 12.75
N GLN A 87 -4.90 52.93 13.87
CA GLN A 87 -4.23 54.23 13.91
C GLN A 87 -2.71 54.13 13.78
N ASN A 88 -2.11 53.00 14.16
CA ASN A 88 -0.65 52.82 14.26
C ASN A 88 -0.12 51.72 13.34
N MET A 89 -0.91 51.25 12.39
CA MET A 89 -0.67 50.04 11.60
C MET A 89 0.68 50.05 10.87
N GLN A 90 1.06 51.18 10.27
CA GLN A 90 2.34 51.32 9.58
C GLN A 90 3.53 51.25 10.56
N GLN A 91 3.45 51.93 11.70
CA GLN A 91 4.52 51.89 12.70
C GLN A 91 4.67 50.51 13.35
N ILE A 92 3.56 49.81 13.57
CA ILE A 92 3.54 48.42 14.05
C ILE A 92 4.17 47.51 13.00
N TRP A 93 3.81 47.66 11.72
CA TRP A 93 4.41 46.90 10.62
C TRP A 93 5.91 47.13 10.50
N ASP A 94 6.35 48.38 10.48
CA ASP A 94 7.77 48.74 10.32
C ASP A 94 8.60 48.17 11.48
N GLY A 95 8.10 48.28 12.72
CA GLY A 95 8.76 47.69 13.88
C GLY A 95 8.77 46.16 13.84
N PHE A 96 7.65 45.53 13.49
CA PHE A 96 7.54 44.08 13.43
C PHE A 96 8.40 43.47 12.33
N SER A 97 8.38 44.04 11.12
CA SER A 97 9.18 43.58 9.98
C SER A 97 10.68 43.78 10.21
N SER A 98 11.08 44.87 10.88
CA SER A 98 12.50 45.18 11.15
C SER A 98 13.09 44.41 12.32
N HIS A 99 12.28 43.97 13.29
CA HIS A 99 12.78 43.36 14.53
C HIS A 99 12.38 41.90 14.72
N VAL A 100 11.31 41.43 14.09
CA VAL A 100 10.76 40.08 14.29
C VAL A 100 10.75 39.29 12.99
N ALA A 101 10.18 39.82 11.91
CA ALA A 101 10.07 39.13 10.62
C ALA A 101 11.27 39.38 9.69
N THR A 102 12.48 39.46 10.25
CA THR A 102 13.71 39.84 9.52
C THR A 102 14.14 38.82 8.47
N GLU A 103 13.78 37.55 8.65
CA GLU A 103 14.12 36.43 7.76
C GLU A 103 13.13 36.29 6.59
N LEU A 104 11.99 36.99 6.64
CA LEU A 104 10.97 36.93 5.60
C LEU A 104 11.27 37.94 4.48
N SER A 105 11.11 37.52 3.23
CA SER A 105 11.33 38.38 2.06
C SER A 105 10.39 38.01 0.91
N GLY A 106 10.34 38.87 -0.11
CA GLY A 106 9.54 38.61 -1.31
C GLY A 106 8.05 38.47 -1.03
N GLU A 107 7.44 37.46 -1.66
CA GLU A 107 5.99 37.23 -1.63
C GLU A 107 5.46 36.94 -0.22
N ASP A 108 6.15 36.13 0.58
CA ASP A 108 5.67 35.78 1.92
C ASP A 108 5.60 37.00 2.85
N LEU A 109 6.52 37.97 2.69
CA LEU A 109 6.53 39.20 3.50
C LEU A 109 5.36 40.09 3.08
N GLU A 110 5.08 40.15 1.78
CA GLU A 110 3.92 40.86 1.25
C GLU A 110 2.60 40.18 1.65
N LEU A 111 2.53 38.86 1.70
CA LEU A 111 1.35 38.13 2.20
C LEU A 111 1.11 38.42 3.69
N LEU A 112 2.18 38.46 4.50
CA LEU A 112 2.07 38.84 5.90
C LEU A 112 1.67 40.32 6.07
N ARG A 113 2.14 41.19 5.17
CA ARG A 113 1.69 42.58 5.10
C ARG A 113 0.21 42.67 4.76
N GLN A 114 -0.25 41.95 3.74
CA GLN A 114 -1.66 41.89 3.37
C GLN A 114 -2.54 41.32 4.49
N TYR A 115 -2.02 40.40 5.31
CA TYR A 115 -2.75 39.95 6.49
C TYR A 115 -3.01 41.09 7.49
N LEU A 116 -2.09 42.06 7.63
CA LEU A 116 -2.29 43.22 8.48
C LEU A 116 -3.17 44.30 7.83
N PHE A 117 -2.81 44.70 6.60
CA PHE A 117 -3.41 45.85 5.90
C PHE A 117 -4.67 45.51 5.10
N GLY A 118 -4.89 44.23 4.81
CA GLY A 118 -5.78 43.77 3.75
C GLY A 118 -5.08 43.72 2.38
N GLY A 119 -5.57 42.86 1.50
CA GLY A 119 -5.05 42.68 0.13
C GLY A 119 -5.83 41.60 -0.59
N PRO A 120 -5.58 41.36 -1.89
CA PRO A 120 -6.34 40.40 -2.68
C PRO A 120 -6.37 38.99 -2.06
N GLN A 121 -5.32 38.61 -1.31
CA GLN A 121 -5.23 37.26 -0.71
C GLN A 121 -5.80 37.20 0.73
N TYR A 122 -6.15 38.34 1.33
CA TYR A 122 -6.71 38.46 2.69
C TYR A 122 -7.84 39.50 2.73
N ASP A 123 -8.69 39.54 1.71
CA ASP A 123 -9.79 40.52 1.63
C ASP A 123 -10.81 40.29 2.76
N GLU A 124 -11.17 39.03 3.00
CA GLU A 124 -12.14 38.62 4.03
C GLU A 124 -11.50 38.11 5.34
N ASP A 125 -10.17 37.92 5.37
CA ASP A 125 -9.48 37.23 6.47
C ASP A 125 -8.23 37.97 7.00
N ARG A 126 -8.21 39.30 6.87
CA ARG A 126 -7.18 40.14 7.52
C ARG A 126 -7.30 40.09 9.04
N LEU A 127 -6.20 40.38 9.76
CA LEU A 127 -6.06 40.23 11.22
C LEU A 127 -7.27 40.72 12.03
N GLU A 128 -7.76 41.91 11.72
CA GLU A 128 -8.95 42.48 12.39
C GLU A 128 -10.20 41.61 12.20
N LEU A 129 -10.50 41.22 10.96
CA LEU A 129 -11.69 40.44 10.61
C LEU A 129 -11.58 39.02 11.16
N TYR A 130 -10.38 38.42 11.11
CA TYR A 130 -10.11 37.11 11.68
C TYR A 130 -10.35 37.10 13.19
N LEU A 131 -9.77 38.06 13.92
CA LEU A 131 -9.93 38.18 15.37
C LEU A 131 -11.39 38.38 15.77
N ILE A 132 -12.07 39.35 15.15
CA ILE A 132 -13.49 39.63 15.44
C ILE A 132 -14.37 38.46 15.02
N GLY A 133 -14.09 37.80 13.90
CA GLY A 133 -14.82 36.63 13.44
C GLY A 133 -14.80 35.50 14.46
N ARG A 134 -13.62 35.18 15.02
CA ARG A 134 -13.47 34.15 16.07
C ARG A 134 -14.21 34.53 17.35
N LEU A 135 -14.07 35.76 17.81
CA LEU A 135 -14.77 36.23 19.01
C LEU A 135 -16.29 36.28 18.81
N LYS A 136 -16.75 36.66 17.61
CA LYS A 136 -18.17 36.71 17.26
C LYS A 136 -18.79 35.32 17.22
N LEU A 137 -18.09 34.32 16.70
CA LEU A 137 -18.55 32.94 16.71
C LEU A 137 -18.85 32.46 18.14
N VAL A 138 -17.95 32.76 19.08
CA VAL A 138 -18.10 32.40 20.50
C VAL A 138 -19.16 33.25 21.21
N ALA A 139 -19.26 34.53 20.87
CA ALA A 139 -20.32 35.41 21.36
C ALA A 139 -21.71 34.95 20.88
N ASP A 140 -21.83 34.55 19.62
CA ASP A 140 -23.07 34.00 19.05
C ASP A 140 -23.44 32.68 19.73
N GLU A 141 -22.46 31.81 20.02
CA GLU A 141 -22.69 30.59 20.79
C GLU A 141 -23.18 30.91 22.22
N ARG A 142 -22.51 31.84 22.93
CA ARG A 142 -22.94 32.30 24.26
C ARG A 142 -24.35 32.86 24.26
N ASN A 143 -24.71 33.64 23.23
CA ASN A 143 -26.03 34.22 23.08
C ASN A 143 -27.08 33.14 22.77
N ARG A 144 -26.77 32.17 21.90
CA ARG A 144 -27.64 30.99 21.66
C ARG A 144 -27.89 30.23 22.96
N MET A 145 -26.86 29.95 23.76
CA MET A 145 -27.03 29.34 25.08
C MET A 145 -27.96 30.16 25.98
N ALA A 146 -27.82 31.49 25.99
CA ALA A 146 -28.69 32.37 26.77
C ALA A 146 -30.16 32.34 26.30
N ILE A 147 -30.39 32.32 24.98
CA ILE A 147 -31.72 32.18 24.37
C ILE A 147 -32.33 30.83 24.73
N THR A 148 -31.57 29.73 24.59
CA THR A 148 -32.01 28.37 24.93
C THR A 148 -32.34 28.26 26.42
N ILE A 149 -31.50 28.78 27.31
CA ILE A 149 -31.82 28.83 28.76
C ILE A 149 -33.15 29.55 29.00
N LYS A 150 -33.36 30.69 28.35
CA LYS A 150 -34.60 31.48 28.51
C LYS A 150 -35.83 30.73 27.96
N ASP A 151 -35.68 29.99 26.88
CA ASP A 151 -36.77 29.18 26.33
C ASP A 151 -37.10 27.98 27.23
N LEU A 152 -36.08 27.26 27.70
CA LEU A 152 -36.22 26.17 28.67
C LEU A 152 -36.88 26.66 29.95
N ASP A 153 -36.48 27.83 30.48
CA ASP A 153 -37.12 28.42 31.66
C ASP A 153 -38.60 28.76 31.43
N LYS A 154 -38.96 29.25 30.23
CA LYS A 154 -40.38 29.48 29.87
C LYS A 154 -41.16 28.18 29.76
N GLN A 155 -40.56 27.12 29.22
CA GLN A 155 -41.20 25.81 29.13
C GLN A 155 -41.40 25.21 30.52
N LEU A 156 -40.38 25.30 31.38
CA LEU A 156 -40.46 24.92 32.79
C LEU A 156 -41.57 25.66 33.53
N ASP A 157 -41.69 26.98 33.34
CA ASP A 157 -42.76 27.78 33.95
C ASP A 157 -44.16 27.40 33.43
N LYS A 158 -44.28 26.93 32.17
CA LYS A 158 -45.55 26.42 31.63
C LYS A 158 -45.90 25.05 32.23
N LEU A 159 -44.94 24.12 32.26
CA LEU A 159 -45.14 22.76 32.77
C LEU A 159 -45.44 22.76 34.28
N ARG A 160 -44.80 23.65 35.05
CA ARG A 160 -45.09 23.85 36.47
C ARG A 160 -46.52 24.32 36.75
N LYS A 161 -47.22 24.89 35.74
CA LYS A 161 -48.63 25.31 35.83
C LYS A 161 -49.62 24.24 35.36
N GLN A 162 -49.14 23.15 34.75
CA GLN A 162 -49.96 22.01 34.33
C GLN A 162 -50.22 21.04 35.51
N PRO A 163 -51.22 20.14 35.41
CA PRO A 163 -51.43 19.09 36.39
C PRO A 163 -50.15 18.26 36.59
N GLN A 164 -49.71 18.11 37.83
CA GLN A 164 -48.42 17.47 38.15
C GLN A 164 -48.52 15.94 38.17
N ASP A 165 -48.84 15.34 37.04
CA ASP A 165 -48.77 13.89 36.83
C ASP A 165 -47.31 13.40 36.68
N GLU A 166 -47.11 12.07 36.70
CA GLU A 166 -45.76 11.48 36.60
C GLU A 166 -45.03 11.90 35.31
N HIS A 167 -45.77 12.11 34.22
CA HIS A 167 -45.20 12.53 32.93
C HIS A 167 -44.69 13.96 32.99
N THR A 168 -45.51 14.90 33.48
CA THR A 168 -45.16 16.32 33.62
C THR A 168 -44.00 16.50 34.61
N GLN A 169 -43.97 15.74 35.71
CA GLN A 169 -42.86 15.78 36.67
C GLN A 169 -41.55 15.26 36.08
N ALA A 170 -41.60 14.20 35.25
CA ALA A 170 -40.44 13.68 34.56
C ALA A 170 -39.89 14.68 33.51
N GLU A 171 -40.78 15.34 32.77
CA GLU A 171 -40.42 16.37 31.78
C GLU A 171 -39.80 17.61 32.43
N ILE A 172 -40.35 18.08 33.55
CA ILE A 172 -39.78 19.17 34.35
C ILE A 172 -38.35 18.82 34.79
N LEU A 173 -38.15 17.62 35.35
CA LEU A 173 -36.83 17.18 35.80
C LEU A 173 -35.81 17.13 34.65
N GLU A 174 -36.24 16.73 33.46
CA GLU A 174 -35.39 16.64 32.28
C GLU A 174 -34.95 18.03 31.80
N LEU A 175 -35.90 18.96 31.68
CA LEU A 175 -35.67 20.34 31.28
C LEU A 175 -34.86 21.13 32.32
N GLU A 176 -35.07 20.90 33.63
CA GLU A 176 -34.27 21.52 34.69
C GLU A 176 -32.79 21.13 34.59
N ARG A 177 -32.51 19.84 34.33
CA ARG A 177 -31.15 19.36 34.10
C ARG A 177 -30.55 19.97 32.84
N GLU A 178 -31.35 20.11 31.80
CA GLU A 178 -30.89 20.71 30.55
C GLU A 178 -30.54 22.19 30.75
N ALA A 179 -31.42 22.96 31.39
CA ALA A 179 -31.17 24.35 31.75
C ALA A 179 -29.94 24.51 32.66
N ALA A 180 -29.77 23.63 33.65
CA ALA A 180 -28.58 23.60 34.50
C ALA A 180 -27.30 23.32 33.70
N GLY A 181 -27.36 22.41 32.72
CA GLY A 181 -26.25 22.12 31.80
C GLY A 181 -25.83 23.35 30.99
N TYR A 182 -26.77 24.01 30.32
CA TYR A 182 -26.48 25.24 29.56
C TYR A 182 -25.96 26.37 30.44
N ARG A 183 -26.51 26.55 31.65
CA ARG A 183 -25.98 27.54 32.61
C ARG A 183 -24.54 27.24 33.02
N GLY A 184 -24.23 25.97 33.30
CA GLY A 184 -22.88 25.53 33.63
C GLY A 184 -21.88 25.77 32.51
N MET A 185 -22.24 25.44 31.26
CA MET A 185 -21.42 25.72 30.08
C MET A 185 -21.17 27.23 29.92
N ARG A 186 -22.22 28.05 30.04
CA ARG A 186 -22.09 29.52 29.93
C ARG A 186 -21.18 30.12 31.00
N VAL A 187 -21.27 29.65 32.25
CA VAL A 187 -20.41 30.12 33.34
C VAL A 187 -18.95 29.74 33.08
N ARG A 188 -18.69 28.53 32.60
CA ARG A 188 -17.34 28.06 32.29
C ARG A 188 -16.72 28.87 31.15
N LEU A 189 -17.48 29.11 30.09
CA LEU A 189 -17.07 29.97 28.98
C LEU A 189 -16.72 31.38 29.46
N ASN A 190 -17.58 31.98 30.29
CA ASN A 190 -17.38 33.31 30.86
C ASN A 190 -16.11 33.42 31.72
N LYS A 191 -15.76 32.35 32.45
CA LYS A 191 -14.60 32.28 33.34
C LYS A 191 -13.30 31.81 32.67
N ARG A 192 -13.34 31.40 31.40
CA ARG A 192 -12.12 31.03 30.66
C ARG A 192 -11.16 32.21 30.66
N GLU A 193 -9.90 31.95 30.98
CA GLU A 193 -8.83 32.95 30.92
C GLU A 193 -8.69 33.47 29.48
N THR A 194 -8.64 34.79 29.31
CA THR A 194 -8.63 35.41 27.96
C THR A 194 -7.39 35.01 27.18
N LEU A 195 -6.20 35.06 27.80
CA LEU A 195 -4.98 34.68 27.11
C LEU A 195 -4.98 33.21 26.70
N ASN A 196 -5.47 32.31 27.58
CA ASN A 196 -5.64 30.90 27.25
C ASN A 196 -6.62 30.70 26.08
N PHE A 197 -7.75 31.42 26.05
CA PHE A 197 -8.65 31.37 24.90
C PHE A 197 -7.95 31.81 23.61
N PHE A 198 -7.21 32.92 23.64
CA PHE A 198 -6.50 33.40 22.44
C PHE A 198 -5.39 32.43 21.99
N THR A 199 -4.70 31.75 22.90
CA THR A 199 -3.72 30.72 22.54
C THR A 199 -4.38 29.45 22.00
N ASP A 200 -5.49 29.02 22.61
CA ASP A 200 -6.23 27.80 22.23
C ASP A 200 -6.92 27.97 20.87
N GLU A 201 -7.42 29.17 20.56
CA GLU A 201 -8.01 29.52 19.27
C GLU A 201 -6.97 29.79 18.17
N GLY A 202 -5.68 29.71 18.50
CA GLY A 202 -4.57 29.95 17.57
C GLY A 202 -4.39 31.42 17.18
N LEU A 203 -4.96 32.36 17.94
CA LEU A 203 -4.80 33.80 17.77
C LEU A 203 -3.44 34.27 18.31
N LEU A 204 -3.01 33.71 19.46
CA LEU A 204 -1.70 33.97 20.06
C LEU A 204 -0.77 32.74 19.96
N PRO A 205 0.55 32.92 20.05
CA PRO A 205 1.50 31.82 20.06
C PRO A 205 1.26 30.88 21.26
N ASN A 206 1.21 29.57 21.02
CA ASN A 206 1.10 28.55 22.07
C ASN A 206 2.32 27.60 22.00
N TYR A 207 3.01 27.45 23.13
CA TYR A 207 4.18 26.57 23.27
C TYR A 207 3.90 25.35 24.16
N ALA A 208 2.70 25.26 24.76
CA ALA A 208 2.33 24.18 25.67
C ALA A 208 1.64 23.03 24.94
N PHE A 209 0.64 23.32 24.11
CA PHE A 209 -0.05 22.33 23.27
C PHE A 209 -0.48 22.95 21.93
N PRO A 210 -0.14 22.35 20.78
CA PRO A 210 -0.60 22.85 19.48
C PRO A 210 -2.13 22.83 19.33
N GLU A 211 -2.83 21.92 20.04
CA GLU A 211 -4.27 21.67 19.94
C GLU A 211 -4.97 21.73 21.31
N GLU A 212 -6.29 21.94 21.30
CA GLU A 212 -7.13 21.87 22.51
C GLU A 212 -7.10 20.44 23.09
N GLY A 213 -6.45 20.28 24.24
CA GLY A 213 -6.33 18.99 24.93
C GLY A 213 -7.64 18.48 25.54
N ALA A 214 -7.63 17.25 26.05
CA ALA A 214 -8.76 16.71 26.82
C ALA A 214 -8.53 16.89 28.33
N THR A 215 -9.61 17.17 29.05
CA THR A 215 -9.59 17.39 30.50
C THR A 215 -10.10 16.18 31.27
N LEU A 216 -9.31 15.72 32.23
CA LEU A 216 -9.70 14.75 33.25
C LEU A 216 -10.12 15.47 34.53
N HIS A 217 -11.38 15.31 34.91
CA HIS A 217 -11.87 15.66 36.24
C HIS A 217 -11.80 14.43 37.15
N SER A 218 -10.84 14.42 38.07
CA SER A 218 -10.66 13.34 39.04
C SER A 218 -11.25 13.71 40.39
N VAL A 219 -12.15 12.87 40.89
CA VAL A 219 -12.79 13.00 42.18
C VAL A 219 -12.36 11.84 43.06
N ILE A 220 -11.62 12.15 44.13
CA ILE A 220 -11.19 11.17 45.12
C ILE A 220 -12.01 11.36 46.38
N PHE A 221 -12.65 10.30 46.83
CA PHE A 221 -13.51 10.33 48.01
C PHE A 221 -13.09 9.31 49.06
N ARG A 222 -13.19 9.70 50.33
CA ARG A 222 -13.06 8.81 51.47
C ARG A 222 -14.34 8.88 52.28
N SER A 223 -14.92 7.73 52.62
CA SER A 223 -15.94 7.66 53.66
C SER A 223 -15.25 7.48 55.01
N GLU A 224 -15.41 8.45 55.90
CA GLU A 224 -15.06 8.26 57.32
C GLU A 224 -16.30 7.78 58.08
N LYS A 225 -16.08 6.92 59.08
CA LYS A 225 -17.13 6.59 60.05
C LYS A 225 -17.14 7.71 61.08
N GLY A 226 -18.27 8.40 61.21
CA GLY A 226 -18.46 9.37 62.29
C GLY A 226 -18.18 8.70 63.64
N ALA A 227 -17.39 9.36 64.48
CA ALA A 227 -17.10 8.92 65.83
C ALA A 227 -18.32 9.17 66.74
N GLY A 228 -19.37 8.38 66.56
CA GLY A 228 -20.58 8.43 67.37
C GLY A 228 -21.50 7.27 66.99
N GLY A 229 -21.77 6.38 67.95
CA GLY A 229 -22.83 5.39 67.82
C GLY A 229 -24.17 6.08 67.58
N ASP A 230 -24.99 5.45 66.74
CA ASP A 230 -26.26 5.91 66.15
C ASP A 230 -26.15 6.96 65.03
N GLY A 231 -26.18 6.44 63.80
CA GLY A 231 -26.87 7.06 62.66
C GLY A 231 -26.34 8.38 62.09
N ALA A 232 -25.24 8.94 62.59
CA ALA A 232 -24.71 10.21 62.10
C ALA A 232 -23.94 10.08 60.77
N GLU A 233 -24.22 11.00 59.85
CA GLU A 233 -23.79 11.03 58.44
C GLU A 233 -22.30 10.77 58.21
N HIS A 234 -22.01 10.00 57.16
CA HIS A 234 -20.66 9.82 56.63
C HIS A 234 -20.12 11.15 56.09
N GLU A 235 -19.11 11.73 56.74
CA GLU A 235 -18.40 12.88 56.19
C GLU A 235 -17.57 12.42 54.99
N PHE A 236 -18.04 12.76 53.78
CA PHE A 236 -17.33 12.48 52.53
C PHE A 236 -16.26 13.56 52.32
N VAL A 237 -15.02 13.28 52.72
CA VAL A 237 -13.89 14.12 52.31
C VAL A 237 -13.67 13.89 50.81
N LYS A 238 -14.08 14.88 50.01
CA LYS A 238 -13.96 14.90 48.55
C LYS A 238 -12.80 15.81 48.16
N ARG A 239 -11.83 15.29 47.43
CA ARG A 239 -10.77 16.08 46.78
C ARG A 239 -10.93 15.99 45.27
N GLU A 240 -10.96 17.14 44.63
CA GLU A 240 -11.08 17.26 43.18
C GLU A 240 -9.72 17.67 42.60
N TYR A 241 -9.35 17.03 41.52
CA TYR A 241 -8.15 17.33 40.75
C TYR A 241 -8.54 17.45 39.29
N GLU A 242 -7.91 18.38 38.60
CA GLU A 242 -8.07 18.58 37.17
C GLU A 242 -6.72 18.38 36.48
N TYR A 243 -6.69 17.53 35.46
CA TYR A 243 -5.50 17.27 34.67
C TYR A 243 -5.82 17.43 33.20
N GLN A 244 -4.99 18.16 32.46
CA GLN A 244 -5.11 18.30 31.03
C GLN A 244 -4.07 17.43 30.32
N ARG A 245 -4.46 16.85 29.18
CA ARG A 245 -3.57 16.09 28.29
C ARG A 245 -3.75 16.55 26.85
N PRO A 246 -2.67 16.57 26.02
CA PRO A 246 -2.80 16.78 24.58
C PRO A 246 -3.83 15.81 24.00
N ALA A 247 -4.64 16.22 23.03
CA ALA A 247 -5.73 15.40 22.53
C ALA A 247 -5.22 14.07 21.93
N GLN A 248 -4.06 14.09 21.26
CA GLN A 248 -3.41 12.88 20.78
C GLN A 248 -3.13 11.83 21.88
N ALA A 249 -2.57 12.26 23.03
CA ALA A 249 -2.28 11.36 24.15
C ALA A 249 -3.57 10.95 24.87
N ALA A 250 -4.50 11.88 25.01
CA ALA A 250 -5.78 11.67 25.67
C ALA A 250 -6.62 10.55 25.03
N LEU A 251 -6.52 10.36 23.71
CA LEU A 251 -7.18 9.25 23.02
C LEU A 251 -6.78 7.87 23.57
N THR A 252 -5.68 7.74 24.31
CA THR A 252 -5.24 6.47 24.93
C THR A 252 -5.14 6.56 26.45
N GLU A 253 -4.43 7.57 26.99
CA GLU A 253 -4.23 7.74 28.43
C GLU A 253 -5.54 8.00 29.18
N LEU A 254 -6.47 8.71 28.54
CA LEU A 254 -7.75 9.10 29.11
C LEU A 254 -8.92 8.28 28.54
N ALA A 255 -8.65 7.28 27.70
CA ALA A 255 -9.67 6.41 27.14
C ALA A 255 -10.44 5.64 28.25
N PRO A 256 -11.69 5.23 28.01
CA PRO A 256 -12.45 4.39 28.92
C PRO A 256 -11.65 3.18 29.37
N GLU A 257 -11.74 2.91 30.68
CA GLU A 257 -10.99 1.86 31.38
C GLU A 257 -9.47 2.02 31.47
N SER A 258 -8.86 3.04 30.87
CA SER A 258 -7.45 3.36 31.11
C SER A 258 -7.25 3.78 32.57
N VAL A 259 -6.06 3.48 33.10
CA VAL A 259 -5.62 3.94 34.42
C VAL A 259 -4.66 5.10 34.21
N PHE A 260 -5.04 6.26 34.74
CA PHE A 260 -4.25 7.48 34.68
C PHE A 260 -3.42 7.65 35.94
N TYR A 261 -2.15 7.98 35.78
CA TYR A 261 -1.18 8.10 36.87
C TYR A 261 -0.71 9.55 36.99
N ALA A 262 -0.97 10.20 38.13
CA ALA A 262 -0.52 11.56 38.41
C ALA A 262 -0.41 11.85 39.92
N GLY A 263 0.63 12.59 40.32
CA GLY A 263 0.78 13.08 41.70
C GLY A 263 0.73 12.00 42.78
N ASN A 264 1.48 10.90 42.58
CA ASN A 264 1.47 9.68 43.42
C ASN A 264 0.11 8.98 43.55
N ARG A 265 -0.75 9.11 42.54
CA ARG A 265 -2.06 8.47 42.52
C ARG A 265 -2.34 7.76 41.21
N LYS A 266 -3.14 6.70 41.28
CA LYS A 266 -3.72 6.00 40.12
C LYS A 266 -5.23 6.16 40.12
N VAL A 267 -5.83 6.56 39.00
CA VAL A 267 -7.28 6.73 38.87
C VAL A 267 -7.77 6.10 37.58
N LYS A 268 -8.83 5.30 37.66
CA LYS A 268 -9.42 4.65 36.48
C LYS A 268 -10.43 5.59 35.83
N ILE A 269 -10.40 5.71 34.51
CA ILE A 269 -11.41 6.46 33.76
C ILE A 269 -12.74 5.71 33.81
N THR A 270 -13.74 6.35 34.41
CA THR A 270 -15.05 5.74 34.71
C THR A 270 -16.20 6.35 33.92
N ARG A 271 -15.99 7.52 33.30
CA ARG A 271 -17.05 8.26 32.59
C ARG A 271 -16.46 9.19 31.53
N VAL A 272 -17.15 9.33 30.42
CA VAL A 272 -16.89 10.31 29.37
C VAL A 272 -18.03 11.34 29.32
N GLU A 273 -17.77 12.57 28.85
CA GLU A 273 -18.83 13.58 28.72
C GLU A 273 -19.65 13.40 27.44
N THR A 274 -20.93 13.03 27.57
CA THR A 274 -21.82 12.81 26.42
C THR A 274 -22.90 13.88 26.25
N SER A 275 -23.08 14.80 27.22
CA SER A 275 -24.13 15.83 27.18
C SER A 275 -25.55 15.27 26.96
N LYS A 276 -25.90 14.16 27.63
CA LYS A 276 -27.14 13.38 27.38
C LYS A 276 -27.24 12.78 25.96
N GLY A 277 -26.10 12.42 25.37
CA GLY A 277 -26.00 11.82 24.04
C GLY A 277 -25.85 12.82 22.90
N ARG A 278 -26.00 14.13 23.16
CA ARG A 278 -25.86 15.19 22.13
C ARG A 278 -24.48 15.30 21.51
N ASN A 279 -23.45 14.85 22.23
CA ASN A 279 -22.07 14.86 21.71
C ASN A 279 -21.73 13.59 20.91
N ILE A 280 -22.63 12.59 20.86
CA ILE A 280 -22.43 11.36 20.09
C ILE A 280 -22.92 11.62 18.67
N GLN A 281 -22.01 11.47 17.71
CA GLN A 281 -22.27 11.72 16.30
C GLN A 281 -22.27 10.42 15.51
N ASP A 282 -23.13 10.35 14.49
CA ASP A 282 -23.08 9.30 13.48
C ASP A 282 -22.04 9.65 12.41
N TRP A 283 -21.23 8.67 12.04
CA TRP A 283 -20.14 8.80 11.08
C TRP A 283 -20.14 7.66 10.08
N ARG A 284 -19.63 7.95 8.89
CA ARG A 284 -19.35 6.95 7.84
C ARG A 284 -17.88 6.91 7.49
N PHE A 285 -17.36 5.69 7.39
CA PHE A 285 -16.00 5.40 6.95
C PHE A 285 -16.00 4.68 5.62
N CYS A 286 -15.16 5.14 4.68
CA CYS A 286 -14.97 4.43 3.44
C CYS A 286 -14.07 3.20 3.67
N PRO A 287 -14.48 2.00 3.21
CA PRO A 287 -13.65 0.82 3.36
C PRO A 287 -12.43 0.81 2.45
N ARG A 288 -12.42 1.61 1.38
CA ARG A 288 -11.38 1.56 0.35
C ARG A 288 -10.39 2.73 0.38
N CYS A 289 -10.79 3.92 0.87
CA CYS A 289 -9.91 5.10 0.98
C CYS A 289 -10.10 5.83 2.32
N HIS A 290 -9.31 6.86 2.60
CA HIS A 290 -9.33 7.60 3.88
C HIS A 290 -10.56 8.53 4.07
N TYR A 291 -11.49 8.57 3.12
CA TYR A 291 -12.65 9.46 3.20
C TYR A 291 -13.59 9.07 4.33
N SER A 292 -14.02 10.07 5.10
CA SER A 292 -14.92 9.93 6.24
C SER A 292 -15.91 11.09 6.30
N ALA A 293 -17.16 10.82 6.66
CA ALA A 293 -18.23 11.81 6.66
C ALA A 293 -19.03 11.79 7.97
N PRO A 294 -19.18 12.94 8.68
CA PRO A 294 -20.13 13.07 9.78
C PRO A 294 -21.55 13.31 9.27
N ALA A 295 -22.56 12.72 9.93
CA ALA A 295 -23.96 12.89 9.58
C ALA A 295 -24.47 14.34 9.71
N ASP A 296 -23.88 15.11 10.64
CA ASP A 296 -24.28 16.50 10.93
C ASP A 296 -23.81 17.49 9.85
N ASP A 297 -22.93 17.08 8.93
CA ASP A 297 -22.51 17.89 7.78
C ASP A 297 -23.32 17.49 6.54
N PRO A 298 -24.30 18.30 6.10
CA PRO A 298 -25.14 17.98 4.95
C PRO A 298 -24.38 17.97 3.62
N THR A 299 -23.15 18.52 3.57
CA THR A 299 -22.31 18.57 2.37
C THR A 299 -21.28 17.44 2.30
N SER A 300 -21.25 16.56 3.31
CA SER A 300 -20.24 15.49 3.44
C SER A 300 -20.52 14.22 2.62
N GLY A 301 -21.67 14.13 1.95
CA GLY A 301 -22.07 12.91 1.24
C GLY A 301 -22.40 11.73 2.16
N PHE A 302 -22.69 11.97 3.45
CA PHE A 302 -23.05 10.92 4.41
C PHE A 302 -24.19 10.02 3.90
N SER A 303 -25.20 10.60 3.25
CA SER A 303 -26.36 9.85 2.73
C SER A 303 -26.18 9.30 1.32
N ASP A 304 -25.02 9.50 0.70
CA ASP A 304 -24.75 9.05 -0.67
C ASP A 304 -24.63 7.52 -0.73
N LYS A 305 -24.87 6.96 -1.92
CA LYS A 305 -24.74 5.51 -2.18
C LYS A 305 -23.30 5.11 -2.49
N THR A 306 -22.48 6.04 -2.97
CA THR A 306 -21.10 5.79 -3.38
C THR A 306 -20.16 6.77 -2.69
N CYS A 307 -18.91 6.37 -2.47
CA CYS A 307 -17.93 7.23 -1.82
C CYS A 307 -17.63 8.47 -2.69
N PRO A 308 -17.66 9.70 -2.13
CA PRO A 308 -17.31 10.92 -2.88
C PRO A 308 -15.87 11.00 -3.40
N ARG A 309 -14.96 10.15 -2.90
CA ARG A 309 -13.54 10.15 -3.28
C ARG A 309 -13.16 9.04 -4.24
N CYS A 310 -13.44 7.80 -3.88
CA CYS A 310 -13.03 6.62 -4.67
C CYS A 310 -14.21 5.90 -5.34
N HIS A 311 -15.42 6.48 -5.26
CA HIS A 311 -16.64 6.00 -5.92
C HIS A 311 -17.08 4.55 -5.60
N THR A 312 -16.53 3.93 -4.55
CA THR A 312 -16.94 2.58 -4.13
C THR A 312 -18.39 2.53 -3.66
N ASN A 313 -19.11 1.49 -4.06
CA ASN A 313 -20.50 1.22 -3.66
C ASN A 313 -20.61 0.73 -2.21
N GLN A 314 -19.53 0.20 -1.62
CA GLN A 314 -19.51 -0.26 -0.22
C GLN A 314 -19.71 0.89 0.79
N TRP A 315 -19.62 2.15 0.34
CA TRP A 315 -19.99 3.33 1.13
C TRP A 315 -21.47 3.31 1.57
N GLY A 316 -22.33 2.70 0.75
CA GLY A 316 -23.76 2.61 1.02
C GLY A 316 -24.12 1.65 2.16
N ASP A 317 -23.22 0.75 2.54
CA ASP A 317 -23.48 -0.34 3.49
C ASP A 317 -23.72 0.16 4.92
N GLU A 318 -24.49 -0.59 5.71
CA GLU A 318 -24.71 -0.29 7.13
C GLU A 318 -23.45 -0.51 7.97
N SER A 319 -22.56 -1.43 7.57
CA SER A 319 -21.29 -1.68 8.26
C SER A 319 -20.36 -0.46 8.26
N ALA A 320 -20.47 0.40 7.23
CA ALA A 320 -19.73 1.64 7.09
C ALA A 320 -20.14 2.72 8.09
N ARG A 321 -21.31 2.58 8.74
CA ARG A 321 -21.82 3.51 9.75
C ARG A 321 -21.34 3.15 11.14
N THR A 322 -21.03 4.17 11.94
CA THR A 322 -20.64 4.01 13.33
C THR A 322 -20.95 5.24 14.16
N LYS A 323 -20.84 5.12 15.49
CA LYS A 323 -21.03 6.21 16.44
C LYS A 323 -19.70 6.62 17.04
N MET A 324 -19.47 7.92 17.09
CA MET A 324 -18.22 8.50 17.55
C MET A 324 -18.46 9.61 18.56
N LEU A 325 -17.52 9.76 19.49
CA LEU A 325 -17.51 10.81 20.50
C LEU A 325 -16.17 11.56 20.45
N LYS A 326 -16.23 12.88 20.29
CA LYS A 326 -15.04 13.73 20.32
C LYS A 326 -14.49 13.74 21.74
N MET A 327 -13.20 13.43 21.90
CA MET A 327 -12.57 13.29 23.20
C MET A 327 -12.22 14.65 23.81
N THR A 328 -13.13 15.22 24.61
CA THR A 328 -12.95 16.55 25.23
C THR A 328 -12.85 16.50 26.75
N GLN A 329 -13.73 15.75 27.41
CA GLN A 329 -13.80 15.69 28.87
C GLN A 329 -14.11 14.29 29.39
N VAL A 330 -13.38 13.87 30.42
CA VAL A 330 -13.59 12.60 31.12
C VAL A 330 -13.55 12.75 32.63
N TYR A 331 -14.08 11.75 33.32
CA TYR A 331 -14.18 11.74 34.77
C TYR A 331 -13.71 10.42 35.37
N ALA A 332 -12.95 10.55 36.45
CA ALA A 332 -12.54 9.42 37.28
C ALA A 332 -13.08 9.61 38.70
N PHE A 333 -13.92 8.68 39.16
CA PHE A 333 -14.40 8.65 40.54
C PHE A 333 -13.73 7.49 41.26
N THR A 334 -12.77 7.77 42.14
CA THR A 334 -11.93 6.74 42.78
C THR A 334 -12.01 6.84 44.31
N ASN A 335 -12.12 5.70 45.00
CA ASN A 335 -12.00 5.68 46.45
C ASN A 335 -10.55 5.99 46.86
N ALA A 336 -10.35 6.74 47.94
CA ALA A 336 -9.01 7.11 48.41
C ALA A 336 -8.08 5.91 48.66
N ARG A 337 -8.61 4.73 49.02
CA ARG A 337 -7.81 3.50 49.21
C ARG A 337 -7.29 2.94 47.88
N ASP A 338 -8.10 2.99 46.84
CA ASP A 338 -7.76 2.44 45.51
C ASP A 338 -6.89 3.42 44.70
N ALA A 339 -6.86 4.69 45.11
CA ALA A 339 -6.09 5.74 44.47
C ALA A 339 -4.60 5.73 44.83
N ILE A 340 -4.19 4.95 45.85
CA ILE A 340 -2.80 4.87 46.32
C ILE A 340 -2.01 3.94 45.39
N LEU A 341 -0.80 4.38 45.01
CA LEU A 341 0.19 3.53 44.35
C LEU A 341 0.76 2.54 45.37
N ASP A 342 0.81 1.25 45.02
CA ASP A 342 1.55 0.26 45.79
C ASP A 342 2.94 0.05 45.17
N ASP A 343 3.95 -0.27 46.00
CA ASP A 343 5.30 -0.61 45.55
C ASP A 343 5.38 -2.06 44.98
N ARG A 344 4.25 -2.75 44.79
CA ARG A 344 4.23 -4.14 44.31
C ARG A 344 4.20 -4.23 42.78
N SER A 345 3.76 -3.17 42.10
CA SER A 345 3.92 -3.03 40.65
C SER A 345 4.63 -1.72 40.31
N ASP A 346 5.95 -1.78 40.08
CA ASP A 346 6.70 -0.67 39.46
C ASP A 346 6.25 -0.44 38.00
N ASP A 347 5.58 -1.43 37.39
CA ASP A 347 5.11 -1.39 36.01
C ASP A 347 3.70 -0.81 35.88
N ARG A 348 3.57 0.23 35.05
CA ARG A 348 2.29 0.72 34.55
C ARG A 348 1.67 -0.37 33.69
N GLU A 349 0.47 -0.85 34.02
CA GLU A 349 -0.26 -1.81 33.17
C GLU A 349 -0.48 -1.22 31.76
N PRO A 350 0.19 -1.74 30.71
CA PRO A 350 0.05 -1.20 29.37
C PRO A 350 -1.27 -1.69 28.76
N VAL A 351 -2.12 -0.74 28.34
CA VAL A 351 -3.32 -1.04 27.56
C VAL A 351 -3.06 -0.64 26.12
N PHE A 352 -3.16 -1.60 25.20
CA PHE A 352 -2.98 -1.38 23.77
C PHE A 352 -4.32 -1.09 23.08
N PHE A 353 -4.34 -0.04 22.26
CA PHE A 353 -5.52 0.41 21.52
C PHE A 353 -5.27 0.35 20.02
N ASN A 354 -6.30 0.06 19.24
CA ASN A 354 -6.28 0.16 17.78
C ASN A 354 -6.56 1.62 17.40
N LYS A 355 -5.55 2.32 16.88
CA LYS A 355 -5.67 3.70 16.40
C LYS A 355 -5.36 3.80 14.93
N GLN A 356 -6.08 4.67 14.23
CA GLN A 356 -5.82 4.97 12.83
C GLN A 356 -5.97 6.46 12.58
N MET A 357 -5.10 7.01 11.73
CA MET A 357 -5.16 8.37 11.24
C MET A 357 -5.77 8.37 9.83
N LEU A 358 -6.92 9.03 9.67
CA LEU A 358 -7.60 9.20 8.39
C LEU A 358 -7.34 10.61 7.89
N ILE A 359 -6.84 10.73 6.66
CA ILE A 359 -6.34 11.97 6.07
C ILE A 359 -7.13 12.24 4.80
N ASP A 360 -7.79 13.40 4.74
CA ASP A 360 -8.58 13.84 3.59
C ASP A 360 -8.26 15.30 3.23
N PHE A 361 -8.18 15.61 1.94
CA PHE A 361 -7.95 16.96 1.42
C PHE A 361 -8.60 17.12 0.05
N LYS A 362 -8.97 18.34 -0.32
CA LYS A 362 -9.58 18.59 -1.63
C LYS A 362 -8.49 18.68 -2.70
N PRO A 363 -8.75 18.26 -3.95
CA PRO A 363 -7.78 18.44 -5.04
C PRO A 363 -7.38 19.91 -5.23
N SER A 364 -8.32 20.84 -5.00
CA SER A 364 -8.08 22.29 -5.04
C SER A 364 -7.12 22.82 -3.96
N ASP A 365 -6.81 22.01 -2.95
CA ASP A 365 -5.89 22.38 -1.86
C ASP A 365 -4.46 21.85 -2.08
N VAL A 366 -4.16 21.31 -3.28
CA VAL A 366 -2.83 20.85 -3.69
C VAL A 366 -2.22 21.83 -4.72
N PRO A 367 -1.62 22.95 -4.30
CA PRO A 367 -1.11 23.96 -5.23
C PRO A 367 0.25 23.62 -5.86
N ILE A 368 1.04 22.74 -5.24
CA ILE A 368 2.40 22.41 -5.69
C ILE A 368 2.56 20.90 -5.71
N THR A 369 2.91 20.35 -6.88
CA THR A 369 3.25 18.95 -7.06
C THR A 369 4.52 18.89 -7.88
N TRP A 370 5.54 18.20 -7.37
CA TRP A 370 6.78 17.91 -8.06
C TRP A 370 6.87 16.42 -8.33
N VAL A 371 7.19 16.07 -9.56
CA VAL A 371 7.39 14.69 -10.00
C VAL A 371 8.75 14.60 -10.67
N LEU A 372 9.41 13.46 -10.48
CA LEU A 372 10.61 13.11 -11.21
C LEU A 372 10.28 12.95 -12.70
N ASP A 373 11.05 13.57 -13.58
CA ASP A 373 10.91 13.41 -15.04
C ASP A 373 11.55 12.09 -15.49
N ASP A 374 11.02 10.98 -14.97
CA ASP A 374 11.47 9.61 -15.25
C ASP A 374 10.23 8.68 -15.23
N ASN A 375 9.86 8.18 -16.41
CA ASN A 375 8.69 7.32 -16.57
C ASN A 375 8.90 5.91 -16.01
N GLU A 376 10.15 5.46 -15.85
CA GLU A 376 10.48 4.15 -15.28
C GLU A 376 10.58 4.21 -13.75
N LYS A 377 10.87 5.41 -13.21
CA LYS A 377 11.06 5.64 -11.76
C LYS A 377 10.14 6.75 -11.23
N PRO A 378 8.80 6.60 -11.27
CA PRO A 378 7.90 7.65 -10.83
C PRO A 378 8.03 7.89 -9.33
N PHE A 379 8.56 9.04 -8.96
CA PHE A 379 8.67 9.48 -7.59
C PHE A 379 8.27 10.95 -7.54
N GLY A 380 7.64 11.37 -6.45
CA GLY A 380 7.13 12.73 -6.36
C GLY A 380 6.62 13.08 -4.99
N PHE A 381 6.43 14.38 -4.79
CA PHE A 381 5.93 14.95 -3.57
C PHE A 381 5.07 16.18 -3.86
N GLU A 382 4.04 16.38 -3.03
CA GLU A 382 3.10 17.48 -3.20
C GLU A 382 2.79 18.18 -1.87
N PHE A 383 2.61 19.49 -1.95
CA PHE A 383 2.23 20.33 -0.83
C PHE A 383 0.72 20.44 -0.80
N ILE A 384 0.14 20.16 0.37
CA ILE A 384 -1.28 20.26 0.64
C ILE A 384 -1.47 21.43 1.60
N ARG A 385 -2.10 22.51 1.12
CA ARG A 385 -2.33 23.74 1.88
C ARG A 385 -3.30 23.53 3.04
N SER A 386 -4.26 22.61 2.91
CA SER A 386 -5.25 22.31 3.94
C SER A 386 -5.71 20.86 3.84
N ALA A 387 -5.27 20.04 4.79
CA ALA A 387 -5.73 18.67 4.99
C ALA A 387 -6.47 18.53 6.31
N LYS A 388 -7.52 17.71 6.31
CA LYS A 388 -8.26 17.28 7.51
C LYS A 388 -7.65 15.99 8.04
N PHE A 389 -7.31 15.99 9.31
CA PHE A 389 -6.77 14.84 10.03
C PHE A 389 -7.79 14.36 11.06
N LEU A 390 -8.21 13.11 10.95
CA LEU A 390 -9.15 12.44 11.84
C LEU A 390 -8.45 11.24 12.48
N GLU A 391 -8.04 11.34 13.74
CA GLU A 391 -7.46 10.22 14.47
C GLU A 391 -8.54 9.55 15.32
N VAL A 392 -8.73 8.24 15.13
CA VAL A 392 -9.78 7.44 15.76
C VAL A 392 -9.17 6.35 16.61
N ASN A 393 -9.70 6.16 17.83
CA ASN A 393 -9.44 5.00 18.66
C ASN A 393 -10.63 4.03 18.57
N PHE A 394 -10.40 2.87 17.95
CA PHE A 394 -11.37 1.80 17.72
C PHE A 394 -11.57 0.86 18.91
N GLY A 395 -10.93 1.14 20.05
CA GLY A 395 -10.99 0.33 21.27
C GLY A 395 -9.73 -0.49 21.48
N ARG A 396 -9.79 -1.40 22.46
CA ARG A 396 -8.65 -2.25 22.85
C ARG A 396 -8.27 -3.23 21.73
N ARG A 397 -6.97 -3.54 21.63
CA ARG A 397 -6.43 -4.55 20.69
C ARG A 397 -6.78 -5.99 21.07
N GLU A 398 -7.30 -6.22 22.29
CA GLU A 398 -7.70 -7.54 22.81
C GLU A 398 -9.24 -7.62 23.01
N GLY A 399 -9.93 -8.39 22.16
CA GLY A 399 -11.41 -8.50 22.15
C GLY A 399 -11.98 -9.50 21.15
N GLU A 400 -13.32 -9.59 21.03
CA GLU A 400 -14.05 -10.51 20.11
C GLU A 400 -13.87 -10.19 18.61
N GLU A 401 -14.18 -11.18 17.77
CA GLU A 401 -13.94 -11.37 16.32
C GLU A 401 -14.71 -10.41 15.37
N MET A 402 -14.95 -9.15 15.74
CA MET A 402 -15.57 -8.18 14.84
C MET A 402 -14.53 -7.31 14.13
N TYR A 403 -14.33 -7.62 12.84
CA TYR A 403 -13.47 -6.88 11.91
C TYR A 403 -14.28 -5.95 11.02
N PHE A 404 -13.66 -4.88 10.55
CA PHE A 404 -14.21 -3.98 9.55
C PHE A 404 -13.11 -3.28 8.77
N ASP A 405 -13.44 -2.87 7.55
CA ASP A 405 -12.49 -2.36 6.59
C ASP A 405 -12.52 -0.85 6.63
N VAL A 406 -11.42 -0.21 7.01
CA VAL A 406 -11.28 1.25 6.96
C VAL A 406 -10.06 1.58 6.14
N ALA A 407 -10.23 2.37 5.07
CA ALA A 407 -9.11 2.85 4.26
C ALA A 407 -8.18 1.74 3.71
N GLY A 408 -8.74 0.57 3.38
CA GLY A 408 -8.00 -0.60 2.89
C GLY A 408 -7.40 -1.49 3.98
N GLU A 409 -7.65 -1.21 5.26
CA GLU A 409 -7.15 -2.01 6.38
C GLU A 409 -8.28 -2.77 7.07
N HIS A 410 -8.08 -4.07 7.34
CA HIS A 410 -8.99 -4.92 8.11
C HIS A 410 -8.73 -4.76 9.62
N ILE A 411 -9.51 -3.91 10.31
CA ILE A 411 -9.27 -3.54 11.71
C ILE A 411 -10.32 -4.14 12.65
N GLN A 412 -9.87 -4.59 13.82
CA GLN A 412 -10.75 -5.06 14.89
C GLN A 412 -11.41 -3.90 15.64
N ARG A 413 -12.72 -4.01 15.85
CA ARG A 413 -13.59 -3.00 16.49
C ARG A 413 -14.09 -3.44 17.85
N ALA A 414 -13.26 -3.27 18.88
CA ALA A 414 -13.72 -3.51 20.25
C ALA A 414 -14.68 -2.42 20.75
N GLY A 415 -14.50 -1.17 20.28
CA GLY A 415 -15.25 0.00 20.73
C GLY A 415 -15.12 0.26 22.23
N PHE A 416 -15.90 1.23 22.72
CA PHE A 416 -16.04 1.52 24.13
C PHE A 416 -17.50 1.42 24.57
N PRO A 417 -17.85 0.45 25.43
CA PRO A 417 -19.21 0.33 25.91
C PRO A 417 -19.49 1.40 26.98
N ILE A 418 -20.39 2.32 26.69
CA ILE A 418 -20.78 3.42 27.60
C ILE A 418 -22.31 3.57 27.68
N CYS A 419 -22.81 4.25 28.70
CA CYS A 419 -24.18 4.75 28.68
C CYS A 419 -24.27 6.01 27.81
N ARG A 420 -25.16 6.04 26.81
CA ARG A 420 -25.32 7.19 25.91
C ARG A 420 -25.74 8.49 26.63
N GLU A 421 -26.52 8.38 27.71
CA GLU A 421 -27.04 9.56 28.43
C GLU A 421 -26.03 10.12 29.44
N CYS A 422 -25.52 9.28 30.34
CA CYS A 422 -24.67 9.75 31.44
C CYS A 422 -23.16 9.56 31.22
N GLY A 423 -22.79 8.85 30.15
CA GLY A 423 -21.41 8.58 29.75
C GLY A 423 -20.66 7.59 30.64
N SER A 424 -21.35 6.90 31.57
CA SER A 424 -20.71 5.92 32.46
C SER A 424 -20.15 4.74 31.66
N VAL A 425 -18.89 4.41 31.91
CA VAL A 425 -18.17 3.31 31.25
C VAL A 425 -18.67 1.98 31.80
N GLN A 426 -18.92 1.02 30.90
CA GLN A 426 -19.43 -0.29 31.24
C GLN A 426 -18.32 -1.33 31.32
N SER A 427 -18.45 -2.27 32.25
CA SER A 427 -17.63 -3.49 32.21
C SER A 427 -18.09 -4.41 31.06
N LYS A 428 -17.19 -5.24 30.53
CA LYS A 428 -17.54 -6.26 29.51
C LYS A 428 -18.73 -7.13 29.92
N ALA A 429 -18.80 -7.53 31.20
CA ALA A 429 -19.92 -8.31 31.72
C ALA A 429 -21.26 -7.54 31.68
N ALA A 430 -21.25 -6.23 31.92
CA ALA A 430 -22.44 -5.40 31.84
C ALA A 430 -22.87 -5.13 30.39
N ALA A 431 -21.92 -4.86 29.50
CA ALA A 431 -22.18 -4.70 28.06
C ALA A 431 -22.81 -5.96 27.44
N ASN A 432 -22.40 -7.15 27.90
CA ASN A 432 -22.92 -8.44 27.46
C ASN A 432 -24.18 -8.90 28.23
N GLY A 433 -24.78 -8.02 29.06
CA GLY A 433 -26.00 -8.33 29.82
C GLY A 433 -25.84 -9.34 30.97
N LYS A 434 -24.61 -9.70 31.33
CA LYS A 434 -24.30 -10.63 32.45
C LYS A 434 -24.25 -9.94 33.81
N LYS A 435 -24.24 -8.60 33.85
CA LYS A 435 -24.24 -7.76 35.05
C LYS A 435 -25.09 -6.52 34.80
N GLU A 436 -25.59 -5.89 35.85
CA GLU A 436 -26.28 -4.59 35.74
C GLU A 436 -25.38 -3.51 35.14
N ALA A 437 -25.99 -2.67 34.31
CA ALA A 437 -25.34 -1.53 33.69
C ALA A 437 -25.05 -0.42 34.72
N ALA A 438 -23.89 0.22 34.57
CA ALA A 438 -23.46 1.33 35.41
C ALA A 438 -24.07 2.65 34.93
N HIS A 439 -24.71 3.38 35.83
CA HIS A 439 -25.30 4.70 35.55
C HIS A 439 -25.06 5.67 36.71
N LEU A 440 -25.04 6.98 36.42
CA LEU A 440 -25.20 8.00 37.46
C LEU A 440 -26.60 7.91 38.07
N LYS A 441 -26.74 8.24 39.35
CA LYS A 441 -28.07 8.28 40.02
C LYS A 441 -29.06 9.23 39.34
N SER A 442 -28.56 10.25 38.64
CA SER A 442 -29.37 11.17 37.85
C SER A 442 -29.74 10.60 36.48
N CYS A 443 -29.13 9.53 35.97
CA CYS A 443 -29.47 9.00 34.64
C CYS A 443 -30.89 8.45 34.58
N SER A 444 -31.60 8.63 33.46
CA SER A 444 -32.95 8.08 33.29
C SER A 444 -33.00 6.55 33.29
N TYR A 445 -31.89 5.89 32.97
CA TYR A 445 -31.72 4.43 32.99
C TYR A 445 -31.30 3.86 34.35
N ALA A 446 -31.06 4.71 35.36
CA ALA A 446 -30.63 4.26 36.70
C ALA A 446 -31.70 3.43 37.45
N ARG A 447 -32.96 3.46 36.98
CA ARG A 447 -34.08 2.69 37.55
C ARG A 447 -34.40 1.41 36.76
N GLY A 448 -33.56 1.03 35.80
CA GLY A 448 -33.73 -0.14 34.95
C GLY A 448 -33.95 0.20 33.48
N PRO A 449 -33.96 -0.82 32.60
CA PRO A 449 -34.16 -0.64 31.16
C PRO A 449 -35.56 -0.11 30.84
N LYS A 450 -35.64 0.70 29.78
CA LYS A 450 -36.91 1.20 29.24
C LYS A 450 -37.46 0.22 28.21
N LYS A 451 -38.79 0.04 28.17
CA LYS A 451 -39.42 -0.78 27.12
C LYS A 451 -39.66 0.05 25.87
N LEU A 452 -39.15 -0.40 24.74
CA LEU A 452 -39.42 0.18 23.43
C LEU A 452 -40.77 -0.31 22.88
N SER A 453 -41.34 0.44 21.94
CA SER A 453 -42.62 0.12 21.28
C SER A 453 -42.61 -1.22 20.53
N ASN A 454 -41.43 -1.70 20.15
CA ASN A 454 -41.22 -2.99 19.49
C ASN A 454 -41.02 -4.16 20.49
N GLY A 455 -41.19 -3.93 21.79
CA GLY A 455 -41.04 -4.95 22.85
C GLY A 455 -39.60 -5.23 23.28
N LYS A 456 -38.59 -4.59 22.66
CA LYS A 456 -37.19 -4.70 23.10
C LYS A 456 -36.92 -3.83 24.33
N GLU A 457 -36.02 -4.30 25.19
CA GLU A 457 -35.53 -3.53 26.34
C GLU A 457 -34.34 -2.67 25.92
N ASP A 458 -34.40 -1.39 26.30
CA ASP A 458 -33.38 -0.39 26.07
C ASP A 458 -32.67 -0.07 27.39
N THR A 459 -31.43 -0.51 27.52
CA THR A 459 -30.56 -0.24 28.66
C THR A 459 -29.83 1.10 28.54
N GLY A 460 -30.00 1.83 27.43
CA GLY A 460 -29.30 3.09 27.18
C GLY A 460 -27.79 2.90 26.95
N LEU A 461 -27.37 1.68 26.60
CA LEU A 461 -25.97 1.37 26.30
C LEU A 461 -25.67 1.58 24.83
N GLU A 462 -24.50 2.15 24.58
CA GLU A 462 -23.85 2.19 23.28
C GLU A 462 -22.62 1.29 23.38
N ASN A 463 -22.68 0.12 22.74
CA ASN A 463 -21.66 -0.92 22.91
C ASN A 463 -20.46 -0.70 21.99
N CYS A 464 -20.63 0.05 20.90
CA CYS A 464 -19.60 0.28 19.89
C CYS A 464 -19.47 1.77 19.58
N LEU A 465 -18.99 2.53 20.57
CA LEU A 465 -18.61 3.92 20.41
C LEU A 465 -17.10 4.04 20.19
N TYR A 466 -16.67 4.81 19.20
CA TYR A 466 -15.26 5.17 19.04
C TYR A 466 -14.97 6.56 19.57
N LEU A 467 -13.73 6.78 19.98
CA LEU A 467 -13.25 8.09 20.40
C LEU A 467 -12.42 8.70 19.28
N TYR A 468 -12.56 10.01 19.06
CA TYR A 468 -11.77 10.68 18.03
C TYR A 468 -11.34 12.08 18.42
N ARG A 469 -10.34 12.55 17.68
CA ARG A 469 -9.97 13.97 17.57
C ARG A 469 -9.88 14.34 16.09
N GLN A 470 -10.10 15.61 15.79
CA GLN A 470 -10.02 16.14 14.43
C GLN A 470 -9.41 17.54 14.44
N PHE A 471 -8.53 17.82 13.47
CA PHE A 471 -7.93 19.13 13.24
C PHE A 471 -7.61 19.30 11.75
N SER A 472 -7.34 20.54 11.32
CA SER A 472 -6.91 20.84 9.95
C SER A 472 -5.54 21.51 9.96
N SER A 473 -4.66 21.11 9.04
CA SER A 473 -3.31 21.65 8.94
C SER A 473 -2.73 21.51 7.53
N GLU A 474 -1.56 22.10 7.32
CA GLU A 474 -0.74 21.89 6.13
C GLU A 474 -0.10 20.49 6.16
N ALA A 475 0.11 19.91 4.98
CA ALA A 475 0.75 18.61 4.82
C ALA A 475 1.64 18.56 3.58
N LEU A 476 2.55 17.61 3.59
CA LEU A 476 3.43 17.21 2.51
C LEU A 476 3.17 15.73 2.29
N ARG A 477 2.73 15.36 1.08
CA ARG A 477 2.50 13.97 0.71
C ARG A 477 3.60 13.52 -0.24
N ILE A 478 4.30 12.44 0.10
CA ILE A 478 5.44 11.88 -0.63
C ILE A 478 5.04 10.49 -1.10
N LEU A 479 5.13 10.22 -2.41
CA LEU A 479 4.93 8.88 -2.97
C LEU A 479 6.07 7.98 -2.53
N LEU A 480 5.78 6.82 -1.94
CA LEU A 480 6.82 5.89 -1.53
C LEU A 480 7.41 5.15 -2.73
N PRO A 481 8.75 5.12 -2.89
CA PRO A 481 9.39 4.37 -3.96
C PRO A 481 9.30 2.87 -3.68
N ARG A 482 9.16 2.04 -4.73
CA ARG A 482 9.31 0.56 -4.64
C ARG A 482 8.29 -0.18 -3.75
N LEU A 483 7.07 0.34 -3.55
CA LEU A 483 6.00 -0.32 -2.78
C LEU A 483 4.72 -0.48 -3.61
N SER A 484 4.38 -1.71 -4.03
CA SER A 484 3.07 -2.05 -4.64
C SER A 484 2.06 -2.56 -3.62
N THR A 485 2.50 -3.09 -2.48
CA THR A 485 1.67 -3.70 -1.42
C THR A 485 1.69 -2.96 -0.09
N GLY A 486 2.14 -1.71 -0.07
CA GLY A 486 2.35 -0.93 1.16
C GLY A 486 3.76 -1.04 1.72
N GLY A 487 4.58 -1.88 1.11
CA GLY A 487 5.89 -2.26 1.62
C GLY A 487 5.80 -3.13 2.85
N THR A 488 6.91 -3.76 3.19
CA THR A 488 7.06 -4.29 4.55
C THR A 488 7.02 -3.12 5.54
N GLU A 489 6.54 -3.37 6.78
CA GLU A 489 6.68 -2.39 7.87
C GLU A 489 8.13 -1.89 7.98
N GLU A 490 9.09 -2.75 7.61
CA GLU A 490 10.51 -2.43 7.57
C GLU A 490 10.88 -1.34 6.55
N GLN A 491 10.38 -1.42 5.31
CA GLN A 491 10.62 -0.38 4.29
C GLN A 491 10.03 0.96 4.71
N VAL A 492 8.77 0.96 5.17
CA VAL A 492 8.08 2.18 5.61
C VAL A 492 8.82 2.82 6.78
N ASN A 493 9.15 2.04 7.81
CA ASN A 493 9.84 2.55 8.99
C ASN A 493 11.25 3.05 8.68
N SER A 494 11.98 2.37 7.80
CA SER A 494 13.33 2.76 7.35
C SER A 494 13.31 4.08 6.58
N PHE A 495 12.38 4.24 5.64
CA PHE A 495 12.22 5.49 4.89
C PHE A 495 11.78 6.65 5.79
N VAL A 496 10.82 6.43 6.70
CA VAL A 496 10.36 7.45 7.65
C VAL A 496 11.49 7.91 8.57
N ALA A 497 12.29 6.97 9.09
CA ALA A 497 13.44 7.30 9.93
C ALA A 497 14.49 8.12 9.16
N ALA A 498 14.78 7.76 7.91
CA ALA A 498 15.70 8.50 7.06
C ALA A 498 15.18 9.91 6.73
N LEU A 499 13.89 10.04 6.43
CA LEU A 499 13.24 11.34 6.21
C LEU A 499 13.31 12.24 7.45
N GLN A 500 13.03 11.70 8.64
CA GLN A 500 13.14 12.45 9.89
C GLN A 500 14.58 12.90 10.20
N LEU A 501 15.57 12.04 9.92
CA LEU A 501 16.98 12.39 9.99
C LEU A 501 17.30 13.58 9.07
N GLY A 502 16.88 13.52 7.80
CA GLY A 502 17.07 14.60 6.84
C GLY A 502 16.42 15.92 7.28
N LEU A 503 15.18 15.87 7.77
CA LEU A 503 14.46 17.05 8.27
C LEU A 503 15.17 17.69 9.47
N LYS A 504 15.63 16.90 10.45
CA LYS A 504 16.39 17.43 11.60
C LYS A 504 17.68 18.12 11.14
N ARG A 505 18.41 17.53 10.18
CA ARG A 505 19.64 18.12 9.62
C ARG A 505 19.36 19.43 8.88
N ARG A 506 18.28 19.49 8.11
CA ARG A 506 17.89 20.69 7.35
C ARG A 506 17.50 21.86 8.25
N PHE A 507 16.74 21.60 9.31
CA PHE A 507 16.23 22.66 10.19
C PHE A 507 17.12 22.96 11.42
N GLY A 508 18.21 22.21 11.61
CA GLY A 508 19.20 22.48 12.66
C GLY A 508 18.73 22.19 14.09
N GLY A 509 17.73 21.32 14.26
CA GLY A 509 17.20 20.94 15.57
C GLY A 509 15.95 20.07 15.47
N LYS A 510 15.42 19.63 16.62
CA LYS A 510 14.21 18.80 16.67
C LYS A 510 12.98 19.57 16.22
N VAL A 511 12.34 19.08 15.17
CA VAL A 511 11.09 19.64 14.62
C VAL A 511 9.91 18.83 15.13
N ASP A 512 9.69 18.85 16.45
CA ASP A 512 8.71 17.98 17.14
C ASP A 512 7.24 18.20 16.70
N HIS A 513 6.97 19.33 16.04
CA HIS A 513 5.67 19.65 15.49
C HIS A 513 5.39 18.97 14.14
N LEU A 514 6.42 18.60 13.37
CA LEU A 514 6.25 17.82 12.15
C LEU A 514 6.09 16.35 12.51
N ARG A 515 4.95 15.79 12.11
CA ARG A 515 4.58 14.40 12.35
C ARG A 515 4.45 13.67 11.03
N VAL A 516 4.57 12.36 11.11
CA VAL A 516 4.53 11.50 9.93
C VAL A 516 3.38 10.52 10.10
N ALA A 517 2.58 10.35 9.06
CA ALA A 517 1.55 9.34 8.95
C ALA A 517 1.67 8.60 7.62
N TYR A 518 1.27 7.34 7.62
CA TYR A 518 1.13 6.54 6.40
C TYR A 518 -0.27 6.75 5.83
N GLN A 519 -0.36 6.81 4.51
CA GLN A 519 -1.61 6.90 3.77
C GLN A 519 -1.56 5.97 2.57
N SER A 520 -2.68 5.33 2.23
CA SER A 520 -2.82 4.61 0.96
C SER A 520 -4.09 5.03 0.23
N GLU A 521 -4.05 4.99 -1.11
CA GLU A 521 -5.21 5.26 -1.94
C GLU A 521 -5.35 4.19 -3.03
N PRO A 522 -6.57 3.80 -3.41
CA PRO A 522 -6.77 2.85 -4.51
C PRO A 522 -6.44 3.47 -5.87
N VAL A 523 -5.92 2.66 -6.80
CA VAL A 523 -5.71 3.05 -8.20
C VAL A 523 -6.99 2.78 -9.00
N GLY A 524 -7.73 3.84 -9.32
CA GLY A 524 -8.98 3.73 -10.08
C GLY A 524 -10.01 2.82 -9.40
N GLU A 525 -10.53 1.83 -10.13
CA GLU A 525 -11.46 0.81 -9.62
C GLU A 525 -10.79 -0.52 -9.23
N THR A 526 -9.46 -0.59 -9.29
CA THR A 526 -8.69 -1.81 -8.97
C THR A 526 -8.32 -1.93 -7.48
N ASP A 527 -7.93 -3.13 -7.04
CA ASP A 527 -7.43 -3.32 -5.67
C ASP A 527 -5.96 -2.89 -5.48
N GLU A 528 -5.28 -2.47 -6.55
CA GLU A 528 -3.95 -1.85 -6.48
C GLU A 528 -4.01 -0.55 -5.67
N ARG A 529 -2.98 -0.29 -4.87
CA ARG A 529 -2.90 0.89 -4.01
C ARG A 529 -1.61 1.66 -4.25
N ARG A 530 -1.70 2.98 -4.20
CA ARG A 530 -0.53 3.85 -4.03
C ARG A 530 -0.31 4.15 -2.57
N HIS A 531 0.96 4.23 -2.20
CA HIS A 531 1.39 4.34 -0.81
C HIS A 531 2.16 5.63 -0.63
N PHE A 532 1.80 6.37 0.41
CA PHE A 532 2.33 7.68 0.68
C PHE A 532 2.78 7.81 2.12
N ILE A 533 3.84 8.60 2.29
CA ILE A 533 4.16 9.22 3.56
C ILE A 533 3.60 10.63 3.56
N VAL A 534 2.75 10.91 4.55
CA VAL A 534 2.22 12.25 4.81
C VAL A 534 2.96 12.85 5.99
N VAL A 535 3.82 13.83 5.73
CA VAL A 535 4.38 14.69 6.76
C VAL A 535 3.40 15.83 6.99
N TYR A 536 2.96 16.04 8.22
CA TYR A 536 2.00 17.10 8.54
C TYR A 536 2.43 17.88 9.75
N ASP A 537 1.98 19.12 9.82
CA ASP A 537 2.21 19.96 10.97
C ASP A 537 1.12 19.73 12.02
N SER A 538 1.52 19.35 13.23
CA SER A 538 0.60 19.18 14.36
C SER A 538 0.00 20.50 14.87
N VAL A 539 0.55 21.65 14.47
CA VAL A 539 0.00 22.97 14.75
C VAL A 539 -1.18 23.25 13.82
N PRO A 540 -2.41 23.46 14.33
CA PRO A 540 -3.58 23.78 13.51
C PRO A 540 -3.32 24.99 12.60
N GLY A 541 -3.72 24.85 11.34
CA GLY A 541 -3.48 25.85 10.29
C GLY A 541 -2.05 25.89 9.74
N GLY A 542 -1.13 25.04 10.22
CA GLY A 542 0.25 24.94 9.75
C GLY A 542 1.17 26.04 10.27
N THR A 543 2.48 25.78 10.25
CA THR A 543 3.52 26.78 10.51
C THR A 543 4.04 27.42 9.22
N GLY A 544 3.89 26.78 8.06
CA GLY A 544 4.50 27.19 6.79
C GLY A 544 5.82 26.48 6.46
N TYR A 545 6.35 25.62 7.34
CA TYR A 545 7.59 24.86 7.08
C TYR A 545 7.49 24.02 5.79
N LEU A 546 6.37 23.31 5.64
CA LEU A 546 6.15 22.40 4.52
C LEU A 546 5.98 23.16 3.20
N HIS A 547 5.38 24.35 3.23
CA HIS A 547 5.27 25.23 2.07
C HIS A 547 6.66 25.70 1.60
N GLU A 548 7.52 26.16 2.51
CA GLU A 548 8.88 26.59 2.15
C GLU A 548 9.71 25.41 1.62
N LEU A 549 9.57 24.24 2.25
CA LEU A 549 10.26 23.03 1.83
C LEU A 549 9.92 22.61 0.39
N LEU A 550 8.68 22.83 -0.07
CA LEU A 550 8.24 22.52 -1.44
C LEU A 550 8.18 23.70 -2.40
N SER A 551 8.57 24.90 -1.96
CA SER A 551 8.68 26.07 -2.85
C SER A 551 9.61 25.81 -4.05
N ARG A 552 10.57 24.88 -3.89
CA ARG A 552 11.51 24.42 -4.91
C ARG A 552 11.81 22.94 -4.68
N ALA A 553 11.86 22.12 -5.74
CA ALA A 553 12.12 20.69 -5.63
C ALA A 553 13.48 20.39 -4.98
N GLU A 554 14.48 21.24 -5.22
CA GLU A 554 15.85 21.10 -4.73
C GLU A 554 15.93 21.18 -3.19
N ASN A 555 14.97 21.86 -2.54
CA ASN A 555 14.93 21.91 -1.08
C ASN A 555 14.60 20.54 -0.49
N MET A 556 13.65 19.83 -1.07
CA MET A 556 13.29 18.47 -0.65
C MET A 556 14.36 17.46 -1.06
N GLN A 557 14.93 17.59 -2.26
CA GLN A 557 16.07 16.78 -2.69
C GLN A 557 17.26 16.92 -1.72
N SER A 558 17.53 18.14 -1.25
CA SER A 558 18.56 18.41 -0.25
C SER A 558 18.30 17.70 1.08
N VAL A 559 17.04 17.56 1.51
CA VAL A 559 16.66 16.78 2.71
C VAL A 559 17.03 15.31 2.53
N PHE A 560 16.67 14.71 1.40
CA PHE A 560 17.02 13.31 1.11
C PHE A 560 18.53 13.09 1.01
N ARG A 561 19.26 14.00 0.34
CA ARG A 561 20.72 13.94 0.24
C ARG A 561 21.39 14.03 1.62
N MET A 562 20.97 14.96 2.48
CA MET A 562 21.50 15.09 3.84
C MET A 562 21.28 13.81 4.67
N ALA A 563 20.14 13.14 4.51
CA ALA A 563 19.89 11.86 5.18
C ALA A 563 20.82 10.76 4.65
N TYR A 564 20.93 10.66 3.32
CA TYR A 564 21.79 9.70 2.64
C TYR A 564 23.26 9.82 3.08
N ASP A 565 23.83 11.03 2.98
CA ASP A 565 25.25 11.28 3.29
C ASP A 565 25.59 10.93 4.75
N VAL A 566 24.68 11.18 5.69
CA VAL A 566 24.88 10.85 7.11
C VAL A 566 24.85 9.34 7.35
N MET A 567 23.93 8.63 6.69
CA MET A 567 23.86 7.18 6.83
C MET A 567 25.07 6.51 6.17
N ASP A 568 25.41 6.91 4.95
CA ASP A 568 26.52 6.37 4.18
C ASP A 568 27.86 6.53 4.91
N ALA A 569 28.12 7.73 5.46
CA ALA A 569 29.34 8.01 6.24
C ALA A 569 29.39 7.34 7.62
N CYS A 570 28.31 6.70 8.10
CA CYS A 570 28.26 6.12 9.44
C CYS A 570 28.66 4.64 9.44
N ASP A 571 29.77 4.33 10.12
CA ASP A 571 30.33 2.99 10.34
C ASP A 571 29.52 2.06 11.27
N CYS A 572 28.42 2.54 11.87
CA CYS A 572 27.52 1.77 12.74
C CYS A 572 28.21 0.76 13.69
N TYR A 573 29.19 1.24 14.47
CA TYR A 573 30.02 0.42 15.37
C TYR A 573 30.76 -0.69 14.63
N ASP A 574 31.70 -0.32 13.75
CA ASP A 574 32.52 -1.25 12.95
C ASP A 574 31.69 -2.26 12.12
N ASN A 575 30.55 -1.81 11.57
CA ASN A 575 29.60 -2.59 10.78
C ASN A 575 29.00 -3.80 11.51
N THR A 576 28.90 -3.73 12.84
CA THR A 576 28.28 -4.80 13.65
C THR A 576 26.75 -4.71 13.71
N MET A 577 26.16 -3.59 13.29
CA MET A 577 24.70 -3.37 13.28
C MET A 577 24.24 -2.65 12.01
N ASP A 578 23.05 -3.01 11.53
CA ASP A 578 22.36 -2.37 10.40
C ASP A 578 21.63 -1.09 10.86
N GLY A 579 22.44 -0.06 11.14
CA GLY A 579 21.97 1.22 11.67
C GLY A 579 22.21 1.36 13.17
N CYS A 580 22.47 2.59 13.60
CA CYS A 580 22.70 2.89 15.01
C CYS A 580 22.05 4.22 15.41
N TYR A 581 22.06 4.53 16.70
CA TYR A 581 21.55 5.80 17.22
C TYR A 581 22.34 7.04 16.74
N ARG A 582 23.50 6.89 16.08
CA ARG A 582 24.24 8.02 15.47
C ARG A 582 23.68 8.42 14.10
N CYS A 583 23.05 7.48 13.40
CA CYS A 583 22.46 7.71 12.08
C CYS A 583 20.94 7.59 12.13
N LEU A 584 20.40 6.37 12.24
CA LEU A 584 18.99 6.09 11.93
C LEU A 584 18.11 5.85 13.17
N LEU A 585 18.61 5.14 14.20
CA LEU A 585 17.76 4.61 15.28
C LEU A 585 17.29 5.67 16.32
N GLU A 586 17.78 6.91 16.26
CA GLU A 586 17.30 8.01 17.11
C GLU A 586 15.85 8.41 16.77
N TYR A 587 15.46 8.28 15.49
CA TYR A 587 14.23 8.83 14.90
C TYR A 587 13.05 7.85 14.94
N ARG A 588 12.98 7.08 16.02
CA ARG A 588 12.06 5.95 16.20
C ARG A 588 10.73 6.35 16.83
N ASN A 589 9.66 5.69 16.42
CA ASN A 589 8.50 5.45 17.29
C ASN A 589 8.73 4.12 18.03
N ALA A 590 8.35 4.04 19.31
CA ALA A 590 8.70 2.93 20.22
C ALA A 590 8.27 1.50 19.80
N TYR A 591 7.56 1.32 18.69
CA TYR A 591 6.98 0.04 18.22
C TYR A 591 7.69 -0.61 17.02
N GLY A 592 8.56 0.08 16.28
CA GLY A 592 9.13 -0.40 15.00
C GLY A 592 10.64 -0.68 15.02
N MET A 593 11.23 -0.84 16.21
CA MET A 593 12.69 -0.92 16.36
C MET A 593 13.32 -2.18 15.76
N GLU A 594 12.57 -3.28 15.68
CA GLU A 594 13.02 -4.53 15.05
C GLU A 594 12.96 -4.49 13.51
N SER A 595 12.27 -3.50 12.94
CA SER A 595 12.00 -3.38 11.51
C SER A 595 12.56 -2.07 10.95
N THR A 596 13.76 -1.62 11.34
CA THR A 596 14.37 -0.42 10.76
C THR A 596 15.77 -0.79 10.30
N SER A 597 16.05 -0.62 9.00
CA SER A 597 17.28 -1.02 8.32
C SER A 597 17.95 0.19 7.67
N LYS A 598 19.25 0.39 7.94
CA LYS A 598 20.06 1.42 7.28
C LYS A 598 20.30 1.05 5.83
N GLU A 599 20.62 -0.20 5.54
CA GLU A 599 20.84 -0.68 4.16
C GLU A 599 19.63 -0.40 3.27
N LEU A 600 18.44 -0.74 3.74
CA LEU A 600 17.19 -0.52 3.02
C LEU A 600 16.88 0.97 2.83
N ALA A 601 17.11 1.79 3.86
CA ALA A 601 16.93 3.24 3.77
C ALA A 601 17.88 3.87 2.74
N LEU A 602 19.15 3.44 2.72
CA LEU A 602 20.13 3.88 1.71
C LEU A 602 19.70 3.44 0.31
N GLU A 603 19.25 2.20 0.15
CA GLU A 603 18.77 1.68 -1.13
C GLU A 603 17.58 2.49 -1.68
N MET A 604 16.58 2.77 -0.84
CA MET A 604 15.40 3.56 -1.23
C MET A 604 15.74 5.01 -1.57
N LEU A 605 16.69 5.62 -0.85
CA LEU A 605 17.10 7.01 -1.12
C LEU A 605 18.06 7.11 -2.31
N LYS A 606 18.85 6.07 -2.59
CA LYS A 606 19.88 6.06 -3.63
C LYS A 606 19.32 6.52 -4.98
N ASP A 607 18.21 5.95 -5.43
CA ASP A 607 17.60 6.33 -6.71
C ASP A 607 16.99 7.74 -6.75
N ILE A 608 16.76 8.36 -5.58
CA ILE A 608 16.22 9.73 -5.47
C ILE A 608 17.36 10.75 -5.46
N VAL A 609 18.51 10.36 -4.91
CA VAL A 609 19.65 11.26 -4.75
C VAL A 609 20.67 11.09 -5.88
N ASP A 610 20.89 9.90 -6.42
CA ASP A 610 21.93 9.64 -7.42
C ASP A 610 21.48 10.00 -8.84
N GLY A 611 22.03 11.11 -9.35
CA GLY A 611 21.82 11.57 -10.72
C GLY A 611 21.52 13.07 -10.79
N ASN A 612 21.67 13.65 -11.99
CA ASN A 612 21.13 14.97 -12.29
C ASN A 612 19.64 14.84 -12.64
N HIS A 613 18.83 14.45 -11.65
CA HIS A 613 17.39 14.33 -11.80
C HIS A 613 16.77 15.67 -12.20
N GLN A 614 15.93 15.65 -13.24
CA GLN A 614 15.07 16.78 -13.56
C GLN A 614 13.72 16.63 -12.85
N TRP A 615 13.27 17.72 -12.24
CA TRP A 615 11.99 17.78 -11.55
C TRP A 615 11.03 18.64 -12.34
N VAL A 616 9.84 18.10 -12.60
CA VAL A 616 8.78 18.80 -13.33
C VAL A 616 7.60 19.08 -12.40
N GLN A 617 6.99 20.24 -12.58
CA GLN A 617 5.79 20.60 -11.83
C GLN A 617 4.57 20.00 -12.52
N ASP A 618 3.90 19.07 -11.84
CA ASP A 618 2.69 18.43 -12.36
C ASP A 618 1.43 19.19 -11.92
N LYS A 619 0.39 19.17 -12.76
CA LYS A 619 -0.89 19.87 -12.51
C LYS A 619 -2.02 18.94 -12.07
N GLN A 620 -1.88 17.63 -12.22
CA GLN A 620 -2.91 16.65 -11.92
C GLN A 620 -2.78 16.05 -10.51
N GLY A 621 -1.60 16.18 -9.89
CA GLY A 621 -1.29 15.69 -8.56
C GLY A 621 -0.80 14.24 -8.58
N LEU A 622 -0.22 13.79 -7.45
CA LEU A 622 0.31 12.42 -7.36
C LEU A 622 -0.78 11.35 -7.49
N SER A 623 -2.04 11.69 -7.19
CA SER A 623 -3.17 10.78 -7.35
C SER A 623 -3.54 10.48 -8.80
N ALA A 624 -2.99 11.22 -9.77
CA ALA A 624 -3.23 11.02 -11.19
C ALA A 624 -2.13 10.22 -11.91
N LEU A 625 -0.98 9.99 -11.26
CA LEU A 625 0.10 9.14 -11.79
C LEU A 625 -0.44 7.73 -12.08
N GLY A 626 0.15 6.96 -13.00
CA GLY A 626 -0.29 5.58 -13.28
C GLY A 626 -0.20 4.62 -12.09
N GLY A 627 -0.27 3.30 -12.34
CA GLY A 627 0.21 2.30 -11.37
C GLY A 627 1.70 2.52 -11.05
N ASN A 628 2.33 1.67 -10.24
CA ASN A 628 3.72 1.85 -9.80
C ASN A 628 4.77 1.14 -10.71
N PRO A 629 5.43 1.83 -11.69
CA PRO A 629 6.53 1.31 -12.50
C PRO A 629 7.74 0.75 -11.76
N TRP A 630 7.89 1.00 -10.45
CA TRP A 630 9.02 0.45 -9.69
C TRP A 630 8.97 -1.08 -9.51
N ILE A 631 7.87 -1.73 -9.90
CA ILE A 631 7.66 -3.17 -9.75
C ILE A 631 7.13 -3.72 -11.07
N ASP A 632 7.95 -4.53 -11.75
CA ASP A 632 7.62 -5.15 -13.04
C ASP A 632 6.32 -5.99 -12.96
N SER A 633 6.02 -6.61 -11.80
CA SER A 633 4.70 -7.19 -11.48
C SER A 633 4.55 -7.52 -9.99
N GLU A 634 3.47 -7.10 -9.33
CA GLU A 634 3.15 -7.51 -7.94
C GLU A 634 3.08 -9.05 -7.79
N LEU A 635 2.70 -9.73 -8.87
CA LEU A 635 2.62 -11.18 -8.92
C LEU A 635 3.99 -11.83 -8.78
N GLU A 636 5.04 -11.23 -9.36
CA GLU A 636 6.42 -11.70 -9.29
C GLU A 636 6.99 -11.62 -7.86
N ALA A 637 6.67 -10.56 -7.13
CA ALA A 637 7.11 -10.41 -5.74
C ALA A 637 6.47 -11.43 -4.79
N ARG A 638 5.19 -11.78 -5.03
CA ARG A 638 4.44 -12.73 -4.19
C ARG A 638 4.77 -14.20 -4.48
N PHE A 639 5.25 -14.51 -5.68
CA PHE A 639 5.48 -15.90 -6.11
C PHE A 639 6.48 -16.67 -5.22
N PRO A 640 7.68 -16.13 -4.88
CA PRO A 640 8.61 -16.80 -3.97
C PRO A 640 8.05 -17.06 -2.56
N GLU A 641 7.21 -16.15 -2.04
CA GLU A 641 6.54 -16.34 -0.76
C GLU A 641 5.50 -17.46 -0.85
N ALA A 642 4.70 -17.49 -1.92
CA ALA A 642 3.70 -18.52 -2.15
C ALA A 642 4.32 -19.92 -2.26
N LEU A 643 5.48 -20.06 -2.90
CA LEU A 643 6.24 -21.32 -2.92
C LEU A 643 6.55 -21.84 -1.51
N ALA A 644 6.96 -20.97 -0.59
CA ALA A 644 7.32 -21.35 0.78
C ALA A 644 6.13 -21.89 1.60
N ARG A 645 4.89 -21.46 1.27
CA ARG A 645 3.68 -21.86 2.00
C ARG A 645 3.25 -23.29 1.76
N PHE A 646 3.78 -23.96 0.74
CA PHE A 646 3.55 -25.38 0.51
C PHE A 646 4.31 -26.31 1.47
N SER A 647 5.09 -25.77 2.43
CA SER A 647 5.81 -26.58 3.40
C SER A 647 4.88 -27.48 4.21
N GLY A 648 5.03 -28.80 4.04
CA GLY A 648 4.23 -29.80 4.74
C GLY A 648 2.90 -30.17 4.07
N GLU A 649 2.62 -29.67 2.86
CA GLU A 649 1.44 -30.04 2.08
C GLU A 649 1.60 -31.41 1.38
N ASP A 650 0.47 -32.05 1.05
CA ASP A 650 0.44 -33.36 0.36
C ASP A 650 1.10 -33.30 -1.03
N CYS A 651 0.95 -32.19 -1.76
CA CYS A 651 1.53 -32.02 -3.10
C CYS A 651 3.06 -32.04 -3.11
N VAL A 652 3.71 -31.77 -1.97
CA VAL A 652 5.17 -31.86 -1.79
C VAL A 652 5.57 -33.08 -0.95
N GLY A 653 4.74 -34.12 -0.87
CA GLY A 653 5.04 -35.34 -0.11
C GLY A 653 5.19 -35.09 1.41
N ASN A 654 4.58 -34.03 1.93
CA ASN A 654 4.78 -33.53 3.30
C ASN A 654 6.24 -33.11 3.60
N HIS A 655 7.06 -32.85 2.59
CA HIS A 655 8.40 -32.32 2.77
C HIS A 655 8.37 -30.85 3.22
N LYS A 656 9.43 -30.45 3.94
CA LYS A 656 9.64 -29.05 4.29
C LYS A 656 10.08 -28.28 3.04
N VAL A 657 9.40 -27.18 2.77
CA VAL A 657 9.74 -26.25 1.69
C VAL A 657 10.42 -25.03 2.30
N ARG A 658 11.52 -24.58 1.69
CA ARG A 658 12.22 -23.34 2.09
C ARG A 658 12.54 -22.53 0.85
N VAL A 659 12.31 -21.24 0.93
CA VAL A 659 12.73 -20.27 -0.08
C VAL A 659 13.55 -19.21 0.63
N GLY A 660 14.74 -18.91 0.11
CA GLY A 660 15.60 -17.85 0.60
C GLY A 660 16.14 -17.02 -0.56
N LYS A 661 16.40 -15.73 -0.34
CA LYS A 661 17.08 -14.89 -1.32
C LYS A 661 18.51 -15.40 -1.54
N ASP A 662 18.98 -15.33 -2.79
CA ASP A 662 20.32 -15.76 -3.17
C ASP A 662 20.80 -14.96 -4.40
N ILE A 663 22.09 -15.03 -4.73
CA ILE A 663 22.64 -14.46 -5.97
C ILE A 663 22.74 -15.58 -7.00
N ILE A 664 21.91 -15.53 -8.03
CA ILE A 664 21.86 -16.53 -9.11
C ILE A 664 22.35 -15.85 -10.38
N ARG A 665 23.45 -16.35 -10.96
CA ARG A 665 24.04 -15.86 -12.23
C ARG A 665 24.22 -14.34 -12.28
N GLY A 666 24.69 -13.75 -11.18
CA GLY A 666 24.96 -12.31 -11.08
C GLY A 666 23.73 -11.42 -10.83
N LYS A 667 22.53 -12.00 -10.70
CA LYS A 667 21.29 -11.30 -10.38
C LYS A 667 20.76 -11.70 -9.00
N SER A 668 19.96 -10.83 -8.38
CA SER A 668 19.18 -11.18 -7.19
C SER A 668 18.11 -12.20 -7.57
N GLY A 669 18.14 -13.38 -6.96
CA GLY A 669 17.21 -14.47 -7.21
C GLY A 669 16.84 -15.20 -5.92
N TYR A 670 16.38 -16.44 -6.04
CA TYR A 670 15.98 -17.24 -4.88
C TYR A 670 16.53 -18.66 -4.95
N ARG A 671 16.77 -19.27 -3.80
CA ARG A 671 17.01 -20.70 -3.69
C ARG A 671 15.80 -21.37 -3.07
N LEU A 672 15.19 -22.28 -3.82
CA LEU A 672 14.09 -23.13 -3.37
C LEU A 672 14.65 -24.50 -2.96
N THR A 673 14.26 -24.98 -1.78
CA THR A 673 14.58 -26.34 -1.31
C THR A 673 13.30 -27.06 -0.96
N ILE A 674 13.10 -28.26 -1.51
CA ILE A 674 11.98 -29.16 -1.24
C ILE A 674 12.56 -30.52 -0.83
N GLY A 675 12.54 -30.82 0.48
CA GLY A 675 13.21 -32.02 0.98
C GLY A 675 14.70 -32.02 0.64
N ASP A 676 15.14 -32.99 -0.17
CA ASP A 676 16.53 -33.14 -0.64
C ASP A 676 16.80 -32.48 -2.01
N LEU A 677 15.77 -31.93 -2.66
CA LEU A 677 15.90 -31.23 -3.94
C LEU A 677 16.12 -29.74 -3.73
N ALA A 678 16.95 -29.14 -4.58
CA ALA A 678 17.22 -27.71 -4.59
C ALA A 678 17.12 -27.14 -6.00
N TYR A 679 16.59 -25.94 -6.11
CA TYR A 679 16.42 -25.17 -7.35
C TYR A 679 16.97 -23.75 -7.16
N GLU A 680 17.69 -23.28 -8.16
CA GLU A 680 18.07 -21.88 -8.32
C GLU A 680 16.99 -21.18 -9.15
N ILE A 681 16.33 -20.20 -8.56
CA ILE A 681 15.25 -19.43 -9.18
C ILE A 681 15.86 -18.14 -9.72
N GLU A 682 15.97 -18.06 -11.04
CA GLU A 682 16.50 -16.91 -11.75
C GLU A 682 15.36 -16.07 -12.34
N PRO A 683 15.24 -14.78 -12.00
CA PRO A 683 14.21 -13.91 -12.58
C PRO A 683 14.60 -13.40 -13.97
N GLN A 684 13.58 -13.13 -14.81
CA GLN A 684 13.68 -12.33 -16.04
C GLN A 684 14.79 -12.85 -16.98
N VAL A 685 14.69 -14.12 -17.37
CA VAL A 685 15.72 -14.82 -18.17
C VAL A 685 15.37 -14.71 -19.65
N ASN A 686 16.27 -14.14 -20.46
CA ASN A 686 16.11 -14.16 -21.91
C ASN A 686 16.54 -15.54 -22.43
N LEU A 687 15.66 -16.22 -23.16
CA LEU A 687 15.90 -17.52 -23.77
C LEU A 687 15.62 -17.44 -25.27
N GLY A 688 16.59 -17.81 -26.09
CA GLY A 688 16.54 -17.71 -27.55
C GLY A 688 17.14 -18.93 -28.25
N MET A 689 17.59 -18.75 -29.49
CA MET A 689 18.13 -19.84 -30.31
C MET A 689 19.35 -20.52 -29.69
N ALA A 690 20.17 -19.78 -28.93
CA ALA A 690 21.31 -20.32 -28.19
C ALA A 690 20.92 -21.43 -27.20
N GLU A 691 19.73 -21.34 -26.60
CA GLU A 691 19.16 -22.35 -25.70
C GLU A 691 18.26 -23.37 -26.43
N GLY A 692 18.26 -23.37 -27.78
CA GLY A 692 17.39 -24.21 -28.60
C GLY A 692 15.94 -23.72 -28.67
N VAL A 693 15.65 -22.50 -28.21
CA VAL A 693 14.31 -21.92 -28.22
C VAL A 693 14.06 -21.25 -29.57
N GLN A 694 13.14 -21.82 -30.34
CA GLN A 694 12.85 -21.40 -31.71
C GLN A 694 12.25 -19.99 -31.83
N PHE A 695 11.60 -19.50 -30.78
CA PHE A 695 11.03 -18.15 -30.69
C PHE A 695 11.42 -17.56 -29.34
N ALA A 696 12.13 -16.42 -29.38
CA ALA A 696 12.66 -15.79 -28.18
C ALA A 696 11.57 -15.55 -27.14
N SER A 697 11.88 -15.88 -25.90
CA SER A 697 10.95 -15.78 -24.77
C SER A 697 11.68 -15.29 -23.53
N LYS A 698 10.95 -14.58 -22.68
CA LYS A 698 11.43 -14.09 -21.40
C LYS A 698 10.44 -14.53 -20.31
N PRO A 699 10.64 -15.71 -19.69
CA PRO A 699 9.86 -16.11 -18.52
C PRO A 699 10.14 -15.20 -17.34
N ASP A 700 9.14 -15.02 -16.47
CA ASP A 700 9.29 -14.23 -15.24
C ASP A 700 10.28 -14.88 -14.29
N PHE A 701 10.24 -16.21 -14.19
CA PHE A 701 11.23 -17.00 -13.48
C PHE A 701 11.61 -18.27 -14.23
N VAL A 702 12.88 -18.68 -14.11
CA VAL A 702 13.34 -20.02 -14.47
C VAL A 702 13.87 -20.72 -13.23
N LEU A 703 13.33 -21.90 -12.93
CA LEU A 703 13.75 -22.75 -11.83
C LEU A 703 14.75 -23.78 -12.36
N TRP A 704 16.02 -23.54 -12.12
CA TRP A 704 17.12 -24.41 -12.51
C TRP A 704 17.38 -25.46 -11.42
N PRO A 705 17.22 -26.77 -11.70
CA PRO A 705 17.55 -27.79 -10.71
C PRO A 705 19.06 -27.81 -10.43
N ALA A 706 19.43 -27.79 -9.16
CA ALA A 706 20.84 -27.90 -8.75
C ALA A 706 21.45 -29.27 -9.09
N ARG A 707 20.62 -30.30 -9.21
CA ARG A 707 21.02 -31.66 -9.59
C ARG A 707 20.93 -31.84 -11.11
N LYS A 708 22.03 -32.32 -11.71
CA LYS A 708 22.09 -32.67 -13.14
C LYS A 708 21.09 -33.79 -13.49
N GLY A 709 20.48 -33.68 -14.68
CA GLY A 709 19.54 -34.67 -15.22
C GLY A 709 18.07 -34.43 -14.87
N LEU A 710 17.75 -33.38 -14.11
CA LEU A 710 16.40 -32.91 -13.85
C LEU A 710 16.02 -31.81 -14.87
N LEU A 711 14.72 -31.58 -15.07
CA LEU A 711 14.24 -30.64 -16.09
C LEU A 711 14.06 -29.23 -15.52
N PRO A 712 14.55 -28.18 -16.22
CA PRO A 712 14.30 -26.81 -15.81
C PRO A 712 12.83 -26.42 -16.04
N VAL A 713 12.31 -25.54 -15.17
CA VAL A 713 10.92 -25.05 -15.25
C VAL A 713 10.90 -23.56 -15.56
N ALA A 714 10.30 -23.16 -16.66
CA ALA A 714 10.02 -21.77 -17.01
C ALA A 714 8.62 -21.38 -16.52
N VAL A 715 8.53 -20.36 -15.67
CA VAL A 715 7.28 -19.90 -15.06
C VAL A 715 6.89 -18.54 -15.64
N PHE A 716 5.62 -18.44 -16.04
CA PHE A 716 4.96 -17.21 -16.47
C PHE A 716 3.87 -16.84 -15.46
N LEU A 717 3.83 -15.57 -15.09
CA LEU A 717 2.97 -14.95 -14.09
C LEU A 717 2.05 -13.94 -14.77
N ASP A 718 0.95 -14.43 -15.32
CA ASP A 718 0.08 -13.67 -16.21
C ASP A 718 -1.10 -13.02 -15.49
N GLY A 719 -1.26 -11.71 -15.69
CA GLY A 719 -2.50 -10.99 -15.41
C GLY A 719 -3.48 -11.06 -16.59
N TYR A 720 -4.73 -11.50 -16.36
CA TYR A 720 -5.74 -11.61 -17.43
C TYR A 720 -5.95 -10.30 -18.22
N LYS A 721 -5.91 -9.15 -17.53
CA LYS A 721 -6.02 -7.82 -18.15
C LYS A 721 -4.97 -7.57 -19.24
N PHE A 722 -3.78 -8.14 -19.10
CA PHE A 722 -2.64 -7.89 -19.99
C PHE A 722 -2.44 -9.02 -21.02
N HIS A 723 -2.83 -10.25 -20.67
CA HIS A 723 -2.59 -11.46 -21.47
C HIS A 723 -3.84 -12.07 -22.11
N GLY A 724 -5.05 -11.65 -21.72
CA GLY A 724 -6.31 -12.20 -22.22
C GLY A 724 -6.45 -12.10 -23.75
N GLU A 725 -5.97 -11.01 -24.35
CA GLU A 725 -6.01 -10.78 -25.81
C GLU A 725 -4.75 -11.27 -26.55
N LYS A 726 -3.69 -11.65 -25.82
CA LYS A 726 -2.37 -12.02 -26.39
C LYS A 726 -2.11 -13.52 -26.44
N ALA A 727 -3.15 -14.34 -26.26
CA ALA A 727 -3.04 -15.78 -26.17
C ALA A 727 -2.26 -16.43 -27.33
N SER A 728 -2.37 -15.89 -28.56
CA SER A 728 -1.64 -16.39 -29.74
C SER A 728 -0.12 -16.27 -29.59
N GLU A 729 0.37 -15.11 -29.13
CA GLU A 729 1.81 -14.85 -28.95
C GLU A 729 2.36 -15.62 -27.76
N ASP A 730 1.61 -15.65 -26.65
CA ASP A 730 1.98 -16.37 -25.43
C ASP A 730 2.11 -17.87 -25.70
N LEU A 731 1.17 -18.46 -26.45
CA LEU A 731 1.23 -19.86 -26.86
C LEU A 731 2.44 -20.18 -27.73
N LEU A 732 2.81 -19.28 -28.65
CA LEU A 732 3.96 -19.50 -29.53
C LEU A 732 5.26 -19.53 -28.73
N LYS A 733 5.49 -18.52 -27.89
CA LYS A 733 6.68 -18.40 -27.03
C LYS A 733 6.80 -19.57 -26.05
N ARG A 734 5.69 -19.94 -25.39
CA ARG A 734 5.67 -21.03 -24.41
C ARG A 734 5.89 -22.39 -25.05
N GLN A 735 5.30 -22.64 -26.21
CA GLN A 735 5.52 -23.91 -26.89
C GLN A 735 6.92 -24.02 -27.50
N ALA A 736 7.55 -22.90 -27.91
CA ALA A 736 8.96 -22.91 -28.29
C ALA A 736 9.86 -23.37 -27.12
N LEU A 737 9.60 -22.89 -25.89
CA LEU A 737 10.29 -23.35 -24.68
C LEU A 737 10.05 -24.85 -24.40
N MET A 738 8.81 -25.32 -24.55
CA MET A 738 8.50 -26.76 -24.41
C MET A 738 9.29 -27.63 -25.40
N ARG A 739 9.56 -27.13 -26.62
CA ARG A 739 10.36 -27.86 -27.63
C ARG A 739 11.86 -27.77 -27.38
N ALA A 740 12.34 -26.70 -26.75
CA ALA A 740 13.70 -26.61 -26.24
C ALA A 740 13.95 -27.53 -25.03
N GLY A 741 12.87 -28.07 -24.45
CA GLY A 741 12.88 -29.07 -23.38
C GLY A 741 12.50 -28.54 -21.99
N PHE A 742 12.15 -27.26 -21.88
CA PHE A 742 11.70 -26.69 -20.62
C PHE A 742 10.30 -27.20 -20.28
N VAL A 743 10.05 -27.43 -19.00
CA VAL A 743 8.66 -27.55 -18.52
C VAL A 743 8.14 -26.14 -18.30
N VAL A 744 6.99 -25.80 -18.86
CA VAL A 744 6.47 -24.43 -18.87
C VAL A 744 5.23 -24.34 -18.01
N TRP A 745 5.18 -23.38 -17.09
CA TRP A 745 4.04 -23.22 -16.19
C TRP A 745 3.49 -21.81 -16.23
N ALA A 746 2.23 -21.66 -16.62
CA ALA A 746 1.52 -20.38 -16.52
C ALA A 746 0.68 -20.35 -15.23
N LEU A 747 0.97 -19.40 -14.35
CA LEU A 747 0.17 -19.07 -13.16
C LEU A 747 -0.39 -17.66 -13.32
N ASN A 748 -1.51 -17.39 -12.66
CA ASN A 748 -2.11 -16.06 -12.63
C ASN A 748 -2.30 -15.55 -11.21
N TRP A 749 -2.79 -14.30 -11.10
CA TRP A 749 -3.10 -13.63 -9.84
C TRP A 749 -3.88 -14.49 -8.83
N TYR A 750 -4.89 -15.23 -9.29
CA TYR A 750 -5.76 -16.00 -8.42
C TYR A 750 -5.08 -17.28 -7.92
N ASP A 751 -4.20 -17.89 -8.73
CA ASP A 751 -3.43 -19.07 -8.33
C ASP A 751 -2.51 -18.74 -7.14
N VAL A 752 -1.78 -17.64 -7.23
CA VAL A 752 -0.83 -17.20 -6.19
C VAL A 752 -1.59 -16.76 -4.93
N ASN A 753 -2.64 -15.95 -5.06
CA ASN A 753 -3.33 -15.39 -3.90
C ASN A 753 -4.20 -16.39 -3.13
N LYS A 754 -4.72 -17.44 -3.79
CA LYS A 754 -5.39 -18.55 -3.10
C LYS A 754 -4.46 -19.22 -2.08
N VAL A 755 -3.19 -19.39 -2.42
CA VAL A 755 -2.16 -19.92 -1.50
C VAL A 755 -1.81 -18.91 -0.40
N MET A 756 -1.89 -17.61 -0.71
CA MET A 756 -1.61 -16.53 0.25
C MET A 756 -2.71 -16.34 1.32
N GLY A 757 -3.79 -17.13 1.28
CA GLY A 757 -4.80 -17.20 2.35
C GLY A 757 -6.10 -16.47 2.04
N ASP A 758 -6.28 -15.97 0.82
CA ASP A 758 -7.52 -15.31 0.42
C ASP A 758 -8.58 -16.36 0.02
N LYS A 759 -9.43 -16.72 0.99
CA LYS A 759 -10.35 -17.87 0.88
C LYS A 759 -11.49 -17.69 -0.12
N ALA A 760 -11.67 -16.49 -0.67
CA ALA A 760 -12.76 -16.16 -1.60
C ALA A 760 -12.39 -16.34 -3.09
N MET A 761 -11.16 -16.77 -3.41
CA MET A 761 -10.72 -16.90 -4.81
C MET A 761 -11.08 -18.26 -5.43
N ASP A 762 -11.87 -18.23 -6.51
CA ASP A 762 -12.18 -19.40 -7.33
C ASP A 762 -11.11 -19.62 -8.41
N VAL A 763 -10.63 -20.87 -8.49
CA VAL A 763 -9.49 -21.27 -9.33
C VAL A 763 -9.79 -22.64 -9.92
N PRO A 764 -9.70 -22.82 -11.25
CA PRO A 764 -10.16 -24.03 -11.91
C PRO A 764 -9.34 -25.26 -11.52
N LEU A 765 -10.04 -26.40 -11.39
CA LEU A 765 -9.44 -27.72 -11.23
C LEU A 765 -9.56 -28.51 -12.54
N PRO A 766 -8.60 -29.41 -12.86
CA PRO A 766 -8.73 -30.31 -14.01
C PRO A 766 -10.01 -31.16 -13.96
N LEU A 767 -10.48 -31.55 -12.76
CA LEU A 767 -11.74 -32.28 -12.59
C LEU A 767 -12.93 -31.56 -13.25
N GLY A 768 -12.98 -30.23 -13.18
CA GLY A 768 -14.05 -29.41 -13.78
C GLY A 768 -14.03 -29.36 -15.31
N MET A 769 -13.08 -30.04 -15.95
CA MET A 769 -13.00 -30.20 -17.42
C MET A 769 -13.32 -31.63 -17.87
N THR A 770 -13.55 -32.56 -16.96
CA THR A 770 -13.87 -33.95 -17.29
C THR A 770 -15.33 -34.11 -17.73
N SER A 771 -15.59 -35.06 -18.64
CA SER A 771 -16.93 -35.38 -19.11
C SER A 771 -17.58 -36.44 -18.22
N ALA A 772 -18.83 -36.20 -17.82
CA ALA A 772 -19.65 -37.21 -17.16
C ALA A 772 -19.96 -38.42 -18.07
N GLU A 773 -19.85 -38.24 -19.40
CA GLU A 773 -20.11 -39.27 -20.42
C GLU A 773 -18.84 -40.01 -20.86
N GLN A 774 -17.73 -39.85 -20.16
CA GLN A 774 -16.45 -40.49 -20.49
C GLN A 774 -16.52 -42.02 -20.49
N ASN A 775 -15.65 -42.67 -21.27
CA ASN A 775 -15.61 -44.14 -21.34
C ASN A 775 -14.75 -44.75 -20.22
N HIS A 776 -15.31 -44.85 -19.01
CA HIS A 776 -14.62 -45.40 -17.84
C HIS A 776 -14.02 -46.79 -18.05
N GLN A 777 -14.69 -47.67 -18.81
CA GLN A 777 -14.19 -49.02 -19.07
C GLN A 777 -12.97 -49.02 -19.99
N ALA A 778 -12.98 -48.20 -21.05
CA ALA A 778 -11.84 -48.07 -21.95
C ALA A 778 -10.64 -47.44 -21.23
N ILE A 779 -10.87 -46.40 -20.42
CA ILE A 779 -9.84 -45.74 -19.60
C ILE A 779 -9.20 -46.74 -18.62
N ALA A 780 -10.02 -47.51 -17.90
CA ALA A 780 -9.53 -48.53 -16.96
C ALA A 780 -8.84 -49.72 -17.66
N GLY A 781 -9.24 -50.04 -18.89
CA GLY A 781 -8.55 -51.03 -19.72
C GLY A 781 -7.17 -50.52 -20.13
N LEU A 782 -7.10 -49.29 -20.61
CA LEU A 782 -5.87 -48.66 -21.06
C LEU A 782 -4.89 -48.38 -19.90
N SER A 783 -5.38 -48.01 -18.71
CA SER A 783 -4.54 -47.84 -17.52
C SER A 783 -3.85 -49.13 -17.10
N LYS A 784 -4.51 -50.29 -17.28
CA LYS A 784 -3.88 -51.60 -17.06
C LYS A 784 -2.77 -51.90 -18.06
N VAL A 785 -2.96 -51.52 -19.33
CA VAL A 785 -1.91 -51.65 -20.36
C VAL A 785 -0.72 -50.75 -20.02
N ALA A 786 -0.98 -49.54 -19.51
CA ALA A 786 0.02 -48.58 -19.07
C ALA A 786 0.72 -48.96 -17.74
N GLY A 787 0.19 -49.93 -16.99
CA GLY A 787 0.71 -50.30 -15.66
C GLY A 787 0.40 -49.27 -14.56
N LEU A 788 -0.64 -48.44 -14.72
CA LEU A 788 -1.01 -47.38 -13.78
C LEU A 788 -2.17 -47.75 -12.87
N ASN A 789 -2.03 -47.39 -11.59
CA ASN A 789 -2.99 -47.71 -10.54
C ASN A 789 -4.01 -46.60 -10.24
N ASN A 790 -3.68 -45.33 -10.53
CA ASN A 790 -4.55 -44.20 -10.24
C ASN A 790 -4.49 -43.14 -11.35
N THR A 791 -5.55 -43.05 -12.16
CA THR A 791 -5.67 -42.08 -13.26
C THR A 791 -6.36 -40.77 -12.86
N ALA A 792 -6.67 -40.58 -11.57
CA ALA A 792 -7.39 -39.40 -11.06
C ALA A 792 -6.56 -38.59 -10.06
N GLN A 793 -5.30 -39.00 -9.78
CA GLN A 793 -4.44 -38.45 -8.74
C GLN A 793 -4.26 -36.92 -8.84
N HIS A 794 -4.26 -36.38 -10.05
CA HIS A 794 -3.97 -34.98 -10.34
C HIS A 794 -5.22 -34.13 -10.58
N LEU A 795 -6.41 -34.75 -10.70
CA LEU A 795 -7.62 -34.02 -11.10
C LEU A 795 -8.13 -33.02 -10.06
N ASN A 796 -7.81 -33.27 -8.78
CA ASN A 796 -8.22 -32.42 -7.65
C ASN A 796 -7.13 -31.44 -7.20
N LYS A 797 -6.02 -31.36 -7.94
CA LYS A 797 -4.91 -30.44 -7.63
C LYS A 797 -5.05 -29.18 -8.47
N THR A 798 -4.86 -28.02 -7.86
CA THR A 798 -4.80 -26.74 -8.60
C THR A 798 -3.57 -26.72 -9.50
N THR A 799 -3.49 -25.77 -10.43
CA THR A 799 -2.31 -25.67 -11.29
C THR A 799 -1.03 -25.40 -10.48
N PHE A 800 -1.10 -24.65 -9.37
CA PHE A 800 0.06 -24.44 -8.49
C PHE A 800 0.42 -25.72 -7.71
N ASP A 801 -0.57 -26.47 -7.21
CA ASP A 801 -0.31 -27.78 -6.59
C ASP A 801 0.41 -28.74 -7.56
N LEU A 802 0.04 -28.71 -8.84
CA LEU A 802 0.66 -29.54 -9.88
C LEU A 802 2.09 -29.10 -10.19
N LEU A 803 2.38 -27.81 -10.18
CA LEU A 803 3.76 -27.29 -10.27
C LEU A 803 4.60 -27.82 -9.10
N MET A 804 4.09 -27.67 -7.87
CA MET A 804 4.80 -28.13 -6.67
C MET A 804 5.00 -29.64 -6.65
N HIS A 805 4.02 -30.39 -7.14
CA HIS A 805 4.14 -31.83 -7.33
C HIS A 805 5.24 -32.20 -8.33
N PHE A 806 5.28 -31.52 -9.49
CA PHE A 806 6.35 -31.75 -10.48
C PHE A 806 7.74 -31.38 -9.95
N LEU A 807 7.87 -30.26 -9.23
CA LEU A 807 9.13 -29.86 -8.59
C LEU A 807 9.58 -30.85 -7.50
N THR A 808 8.67 -31.63 -6.93
CA THR A 808 8.98 -32.64 -5.92
C THR A 808 9.39 -33.97 -6.55
N GLU A 809 8.63 -34.46 -7.54
CA GLU A 809 8.83 -35.81 -8.10
C GLU A 809 9.74 -35.84 -9.33
N GLN A 810 9.75 -34.78 -10.15
CA GLN A 810 10.45 -34.69 -11.44
C GLN A 810 10.15 -35.86 -12.40
N ASP A 811 9.02 -36.56 -12.21
CA ASP A 811 8.61 -37.71 -13.02
C ASP A 811 7.80 -37.27 -14.25
N ASN A 812 8.55 -36.84 -15.27
CA ASN A 812 8.00 -36.45 -16.57
C ASN A 812 7.22 -37.59 -17.25
N ALA A 813 7.66 -38.85 -17.08
CA ALA A 813 7.02 -40.00 -17.69
C ALA A 813 5.66 -40.28 -17.07
N LEU A 814 5.53 -40.21 -15.74
CA LEU A 814 4.24 -40.34 -15.07
C LEU A 814 3.26 -39.25 -15.51
N LEU A 815 3.70 -37.99 -15.53
CA LEU A 815 2.84 -36.87 -15.94
C LEU A 815 2.42 -36.97 -17.42
N GLN A 816 3.28 -37.48 -18.30
CA GLN A 816 2.93 -37.83 -19.68
C GLN A 816 1.74 -38.79 -19.76
N GLN A 817 1.78 -39.86 -18.97
CA GLN A 817 0.71 -40.86 -18.97
C GLN A 817 -0.56 -40.27 -18.36
N GLN A 818 -0.46 -39.52 -17.26
CA GLN A 818 -1.60 -38.87 -16.59
C GLN A 818 -2.26 -37.80 -17.48
N ALA A 819 -1.49 -37.05 -18.25
CA ALA A 819 -2.00 -36.07 -19.21
C ALA A 819 -2.86 -36.74 -20.31
N LEU A 820 -2.46 -37.92 -20.78
CA LEU A 820 -3.28 -38.68 -21.73
C LEU A 820 -4.60 -39.11 -21.09
N PHE A 821 -4.57 -39.61 -19.85
CA PHE A 821 -5.79 -40.00 -19.15
C PHE A 821 -6.71 -38.80 -18.92
N PHE A 822 -6.17 -37.66 -18.50
CA PHE A 822 -6.93 -36.41 -18.40
C PHE A 822 -7.61 -36.07 -19.74
N MET A 823 -6.89 -36.14 -20.85
CA MET A 823 -7.47 -35.91 -22.18
C MET A 823 -8.60 -36.88 -22.50
N LEU A 824 -8.43 -38.19 -22.24
CA LEU A 824 -9.49 -39.19 -22.44
C LEU A 824 -10.69 -38.96 -21.51
N GLN A 825 -10.47 -38.47 -20.29
CA GLN A 825 -11.52 -38.15 -19.32
C GLN A 825 -12.30 -36.88 -19.71
N CYS A 826 -11.71 -35.96 -20.46
CA CYS A 826 -12.41 -34.82 -21.05
C CYS A 826 -13.37 -35.22 -22.19
N LEU A 827 -13.14 -36.35 -22.87
CA LEU A 827 -13.90 -36.74 -24.05
C LEU A 827 -15.16 -37.56 -23.71
N PRO A 828 -16.34 -37.18 -24.23
CA PRO A 828 -17.53 -38.04 -24.19
C PRO A 828 -17.29 -39.35 -24.97
N ALA A 829 -17.76 -40.49 -24.44
CA ALA A 829 -17.60 -41.80 -25.07
C ALA A 829 -18.19 -41.86 -26.49
N ARG A 830 -19.29 -41.13 -26.74
CA ARG A 830 -19.91 -41.02 -28.08
C ARG A 830 -18.99 -40.34 -29.10
N SER A 831 -18.20 -39.35 -28.67
CA SER A 831 -17.30 -38.59 -29.53
C SER A 831 -16.20 -39.48 -30.10
N LEU A 832 -15.73 -40.44 -29.30
CA LEU A 832 -14.68 -41.40 -29.66
C LEU A 832 -15.08 -42.40 -30.75
N ALA A 833 -16.39 -42.61 -30.96
CA ALA A 833 -16.93 -43.59 -31.90
C ALA A 833 -17.55 -42.94 -33.15
N ASP A 834 -17.58 -41.61 -33.22
CA ASP A 834 -18.29 -40.85 -34.24
C ASP A 834 -17.39 -40.57 -35.46
N ALA A 835 -17.85 -41.01 -36.64
CA ALA A 835 -17.12 -40.84 -37.89
C ALA A 835 -17.08 -39.36 -38.37
N ASP A 836 -18.09 -38.57 -38.02
CA ASP A 836 -18.15 -37.15 -38.36
C ASP A 836 -17.18 -36.35 -37.48
N VAL A 837 -17.04 -36.73 -36.20
CA VAL A 837 -16.02 -36.18 -35.30
C VAL A 837 -14.61 -36.51 -35.82
N LYS A 838 -14.39 -37.74 -36.27
CA LYS A 838 -13.10 -38.13 -36.88
C LYS A 838 -12.74 -37.24 -38.07
N THR A 839 -13.70 -36.99 -38.96
CA THR A 839 -13.51 -36.12 -40.13
C THR A 839 -13.22 -34.68 -39.68
N THR A 840 -14.01 -34.15 -38.75
CA THR A 840 -13.84 -32.79 -38.20
C THR A 840 -12.47 -32.59 -37.55
N VAL A 841 -11.98 -33.57 -36.77
CA VAL A 841 -10.66 -33.47 -36.13
C VAL A 841 -9.55 -33.51 -37.18
N LEU A 842 -9.65 -34.36 -38.20
CA LEU A 842 -8.69 -34.39 -39.31
C LEU A 842 -8.68 -33.05 -40.07
N ASP A 843 -9.86 -32.49 -40.36
CA ASP A 843 -9.98 -31.19 -41.04
C ASP A 843 -9.42 -30.04 -40.18
N SER A 844 -9.51 -30.14 -38.85
CA SER A 844 -8.98 -29.14 -37.93
C SER A 844 -7.45 -29.00 -38.00
N LEU A 845 -6.74 -30.03 -38.47
CA LEU A 845 -5.29 -30.01 -38.66
C LEU A 845 -4.86 -29.11 -39.83
N ASN A 846 -5.72 -28.88 -40.82
CA ASN A 846 -5.39 -28.04 -41.97
C ASN A 846 -5.05 -26.63 -41.50
N GLY A 847 -3.85 -26.13 -41.82
CA GLY A 847 -3.36 -24.80 -41.41
C GLY A 847 -2.61 -24.77 -40.08
N LEU A 848 -2.46 -25.91 -39.39
CA LEU A 848 -1.51 -26.05 -38.27
C LEU A 848 -0.09 -26.34 -38.82
N PRO A 849 0.98 -26.20 -38.01
CA PRO A 849 2.35 -26.41 -38.46
C PRO A 849 2.57 -27.81 -39.04
N ALA A 850 3.21 -27.90 -40.22
CA ALA A 850 3.41 -29.16 -40.93
C ALA A 850 4.17 -30.20 -40.08
N SER A 851 5.20 -29.74 -39.38
CA SER A 851 6.01 -30.53 -38.44
C SER A 851 5.19 -31.20 -37.33
N PHE A 852 4.06 -30.60 -36.92
CA PHE A 852 3.11 -31.19 -35.97
C PHE A 852 2.16 -32.16 -36.65
N THR A 853 1.57 -31.75 -37.79
CA THR A 853 0.59 -32.59 -38.49
C THR A 853 1.20 -33.86 -39.07
N ASP A 854 2.50 -33.86 -39.38
CA ASP A 854 3.27 -35.03 -39.82
C ASP A 854 3.38 -36.11 -38.73
N LEU A 855 3.11 -35.76 -37.46
CA LEU A 855 3.02 -36.71 -36.35
C LEU A 855 1.67 -37.43 -36.28
N ALA A 856 0.69 -37.05 -37.12
CA ALA A 856 -0.63 -37.66 -37.09
C ALA A 856 -0.57 -39.18 -37.36
N PRO A 857 -1.25 -40.00 -36.53
CA PRO A 857 -1.16 -41.45 -36.67
C PRO A 857 -1.90 -41.95 -37.92
N HIS A 858 -1.20 -42.74 -38.73
CA HIS A 858 -1.76 -43.42 -39.90
C HIS A 858 -1.52 -44.94 -39.82
N PRO A 859 -2.58 -45.80 -39.77
CA PRO A 859 -3.99 -45.44 -39.76
C PRO A 859 -4.47 -44.88 -38.41
N THR A 860 -5.44 -43.96 -38.44
CA THR A 860 -6.10 -43.46 -37.23
C THR A 860 -7.13 -44.47 -36.72
N ALA A 861 -6.90 -45.01 -35.52
CA ALA A 861 -7.79 -45.98 -34.87
C ALA A 861 -8.88 -45.32 -34.03
N LEU A 862 -8.59 -44.18 -33.42
CA LEU A 862 -9.48 -43.47 -32.51
C LEU A 862 -9.39 -41.96 -32.77
N ALA A 863 -10.51 -41.26 -32.76
CA ALA A 863 -10.56 -39.81 -32.85
C ALA A 863 -11.63 -39.29 -31.89
N GLY A 864 -11.40 -38.15 -31.24
CA GLY A 864 -12.40 -37.55 -30.36
C GLY A 864 -12.20 -36.05 -30.25
N SER A 865 -13.30 -35.34 -30.02
CA SER A 865 -13.29 -33.90 -29.75
C SER A 865 -14.30 -33.55 -28.66
N VAL A 866 -14.00 -32.54 -27.86
CA VAL A 866 -14.91 -31.94 -26.89
C VAL A 866 -14.77 -30.43 -26.89
N GLU A 867 -15.90 -29.75 -26.74
CA GLU A 867 -15.96 -28.30 -26.59
C GLU A 867 -16.36 -27.97 -25.16
N LEU A 868 -15.55 -27.15 -24.50
CA LEU A 868 -15.81 -26.63 -23.16
C LEU A 868 -16.13 -25.15 -23.30
N THR A 869 -17.34 -24.77 -22.90
CA THR A 869 -17.80 -23.38 -22.81
C THR A 869 -18.19 -23.08 -21.36
N ASP A 870 -18.11 -21.81 -20.99
CA ASP A 870 -18.73 -21.30 -19.78
C ASP A 870 -20.22 -20.98 -20.02
N ASP A 871 -20.97 -20.66 -18.96
CA ASP A 871 -22.41 -20.37 -19.04
C ASP A 871 -22.74 -19.18 -19.94
N ASN A 872 -21.80 -18.24 -20.06
CA ASN A 872 -21.93 -17.03 -20.88
C ASN A 872 -21.41 -17.21 -22.31
N ALA A 873 -20.81 -18.37 -22.63
CA ALA A 873 -20.09 -18.64 -23.87
C ALA A 873 -19.06 -17.57 -24.26
N ALA A 874 -18.47 -16.88 -23.28
CA ALA A 874 -17.54 -15.78 -23.48
C ALA A 874 -16.23 -16.23 -24.15
N ALA A 875 -15.81 -17.46 -23.86
CA ALA A 875 -14.76 -18.15 -24.60
C ALA A 875 -15.04 -19.65 -24.70
N LYS A 876 -14.37 -20.27 -25.67
CA LYS A 876 -14.51 -21.69 -25.98
C LYS A 876 -13.15 -22.36 -26.01
N ILE A 877 -13.06 -23.51 -25.36
CA ILE A 877 -11.89 -24.41 -25.44
C ILE A 877 -12.33 -25.64 -26.23
N THR A 878 -11.59 -26.00 -27.28
CA THR A 878 -11.80 -27.28 -27.97
C THR A 878 -10.60 -28.16 -27.73
N LEU A 879 -10.81 -29.37 -27.20
CA LEU A 879 -9.78 -30.38 -27.03
C LEU A 879 -10.02 -31.51 -28.02
N SER A 880 -9.00 -31.91 -28.77
CA SER A 880 -9.11 -32.95 -29.79
C SER A 880 -7.98 -33.97 -29.68
N LEU A 881 -8.29 -35.22 -29.98
CA LEU A 881 -7.40 -36.37 -29.93
C LEU A 881 -7.50 -37.16 -31.24
N LEU A 882 -6.35 -37.53 -31.80
CA LEU A 882 -6.19 -38.58 -32.80
C LEU A 882 -5.24 -39.63 -32.26
N ALA A 883 -5.61 -40.91 -32.33
CA ALA A 883 -4.78 -41.99 -31.84
C ALA A 883 -4.69 -43.16 -32.81
N GLY A 884 -3.48 -43.70 -32.94
CA GLY A 884 -3.16 -44.91 -33.70
C GLY A 884 -3.47 -46.19 -32.92
N PRO A 885 -3.49 -47.36 -33.59
CA PRO A 885 -3.78 -48.63 -32.95
C PRO A 885 -2.73 -49.04 -31.90
N GLU A 886 -1.49 -48.57 -32.02
CA GLU A 886 -0.41 -48.85 -31.08
C GLU A 886 -0.63 -48.18 -29.71
N LEU A 887 -1.31 -47.03 -29.66
CA LEU A 887 -1.69 -46.44 -28.37
C LEU A 887 -2.57 -47.42 -27.58
N LEU A 888 -3.53 -48.07 -28.26
CA LEU A 888 -4.47 -48.98 -27.62
C LEU A 888 -3.86 -50.34 -27.26
N LYS A 889 -2.84 -50.78 -28.02
CA LYS A 889 -2.22 -52.11 -27.86
C LYS A 889 -1.02 -52.12 -26.93
N THR A 890 -0.15 -51.11 -27.04
CA THR A 890 1.14 -51.05 -26.35
C THR A 890 1.33 -49.76 -25.56
N PHE A 891 0.31 -48.91 -25.49
CA PHE A 891 0.36 -47.62 -24.78
C PHE A 891 1.48 -46.69 -25.28
N ASP A 892 1.73 -46.70 -26.59
CA ASP A 892 2.69 -45.79 -27.22
C ASP A 892 2.11 -44.38 -27.33
N LEU A 893 2.52 -43.50 -26.40
CA LEU A 893 2.11 -42.09 -26.36
C LEU A 893 2.52 -41.30 -27.60
N GLY A 894 3.56 -41.74 -28.33
CA GLY A 894 3.97 -41.13 -29.59
C GLY A 894 2.98 -41.35 -30.74
N LYS A 895 1.96 -42.19 -30.52
CA LYS A 895 0.86 -42.44 -31.46
C LYS A 895 -0.44 -41.75 -31.05
N ALA A 896 -0.38 -40.81 -30.10
CA ALA A 896 -1.47 -39.92 -29.74
C ALA A 896 -1.10 -38.48 -30.13
N LEU A 897 -1.89 -37.87 -31.02
CA LEU A 897 -1.79 -36.46 -31.37
C LEU A 897 -2.94 -35.69 -30.71
N ILE A 898 -2.59 -34.69 -29.90
CA ILE A 898 -3.54 -33.90 -29.12
C ILE A 898 -3.44 -32.43 -29.55
N SER A 899 -4.58 -31.79 -29.78
CA SER A 899 -4.63 -30.34 -29.99
C SER A 899 -5.63 -29.67 -29.06
N ALA A 900 -5.29 -28.47 -28.57
CA ALA A 900 -6.18 -27.62 -27.78
C ALA A 900 -6.34 -26.26 -28.45
N SER A 901 -7.57 -25.81 -28.71
CA SER A 901 -7.82 -24.47 -29.25
C SER A 901 -8.53 -23.57 -28.25
N TYR A 902 -8.11 -22.31 -28.15
CA TYR A 902 -8.83 -21.27 -27.41
C TYR A 902 -9.42 -20.23 -28.35
N THR A 903 -10.71 -19.98 -28.22
CA THR A 903 -11.45 -19.00 -29.03
C THR A 903 -12.16 -18.02 -28.11
N LEU A 904 -11.73 -16.77 -28.13
CA LEU A 904 -12.38 -15.67 -27.42
C LEU A 904 -13.52 -15.09 -28.27
N GLN A 905 -14.71 -14.92 -27.68
CA GLN A 905 -15.80 -14.23 -28.35
C GLN A 905 -15.62 -12.71 -28.21
N LYS A 906 -15.60 -12.01 -29.35
CA LYS A 906 -15.46 -10.55 -29.38
C LYS A 906 -16.57 -9.86 -28.56
N GLY A 907 -16.18 -8.91 -27.71
CA GLY A 907 -17.09 -8.15 -26.85
C GLY A 907 -17.46 -8.85 -25.54
N SER A 908 -16.80 -9.95 -25.18
CA SER A 908 -17.00 -10.70 -23.93
C SER A 908 -15.72 -10.82 -23.10
N GLU A 909 -14.74 -9.94 -23.35
CA GLU A 909 -13.39 -9.96 -22.78
C GLU A 909 -13.44 -10.00 -21.24
N ASP A 910 -14.27 -9.17 -20.61
CA ASP A 910 -14.37 -9.12 -19.14
C ASP A 910 -14.95 -10.40 -18.51
N GLN A 911 -15.66 -11.23 -19.28
CA GLN A 911 -16.33 -12.44 -18.80
C GLN A 911 -15.51 -13.71 -19.04
N ALA A 912 -14.56 -13.68 -19.99
CA ALA A 912 -13.81 -14.85 -20.42
C ALA A 912 -12.67 -15.27 -19.48
N ARG A 913 -12.39 -14.49 -18.43
CA ARG A 913 -11.29 -14.71 -17.46
C ARG A 913 -11.21 -16.16 -16.96
N TYR A 914 -12.32 -16.69 -16.42
CA TYR A 914 -12.31 -18.02 -15.81
C TYR A 914 -12.07 -19.12 -16.85
N GLN A 915 -12.63 -18.96 -18.06
CA GLN A 915 -12.40 -19.91 -19.14
C GLN A 915 -10.97 -19.83 -19.68
N TRP A 916 -10.36 -18.65 -19.72
CA TRP A 916 -8.94 -18.47 -20.01
C TRP A 916 -8.05 -19.16 -18.97
N GLN A 917 -8.39 -19.10 -17.67
CA GLN A 917 -7.68 -19.86 -16.63
C GLN A 917 -7.82 -21.38 -16.82
N ARG A 918 -9.00 -21.87 -17.20
CA ARG A 918 -9.22 -23.29 -17.53
C ARG A 918 -8.35 -23.72 -18.71
N PHE A 919 -8.22 -22.87 -19.73
CA PHE A 919 -7.37 -23.14 -20.88
C PHE A 919 -5.90 -23.30 -20.48
N TRP A 920 -5.34 -22.38 -19.70
CA TRP A 920 -3.95 -22.51 -19.22
C TRP A 920 -3.77 -23.70 -18.27
N THR A 921 -4.77 -24.03 -17.46
CA THR A 921 -4.76 -25.26 -16.63
C THR A 921 -4.63 -26.51 -17.52
N ALA A 922 -5.37 -26.56 -18.62
CA ALA A 922 -5.27 -27.66 -19.59
C ALA A 922 -3.91 -27.66 -20.31
N VAL A 923 -3.40 -26.51 -20.74
CA VAL A 923 -2.08 -26.40 -21.40
C VAL A 923 -0.95 -26.83 -20.47
N ASN A 924 -0.93 -26.35 -19.22
CA ASN A 924 0.07 -26.72 -18.22
C ASN A 924 0.09 -28.24 -17.97
N PHE A 925 -1.03 -28.93 -18.11
CA PHE A 925 -1.07 -30.37 -17.89
C PHE A 925 -0.84 -31.19 -19.17
N LEU A 926 -1.39 -30.76 -20.31
CA LEU A 926 -1.25 -31.47 -21.58
C LEU A 926 0.12 -31.29 -22.23
N GLN A 927 0.91 -30.29 -21.83
CA GLN A 927 2.26 -30.04 -22.35
C GLN A 927 3.19 -31.25 -22.31
N PHE A 928 2.98 -32.15 -21.34
CA PHE A 928 3.84 -33.30 -21.14
C PHE A 928 3.74 -34.28 -22.32
N LEU A 929 2.62 -34.32 -23.03
CA LEU A 929 2.37 -35.24 -24.13
C LEU A 929 3.34 -35.02 -25.31
N PRO A 930 3.90 -36.09 -25.90
CA PRO A 930 4.90 -35.97 -26.96
C PRO A 930 4.43 -35.21 -28.21
N ALA A 931 3.16 -35.34 -28.59
CA ALA A 931 2.57 -34.66 -29.73
C ALA A 931 1.35 -33.83 -29.29
N PHE A 932 1.63 -32.75 -28.56
CA PHE A 932 0.64 -31.75 -28.14
C PHE A 932 0.86 -30.42 -28.85
N TYR A 933 -0.23 -29.75 -29.26
CA TYR A 933 -0.21 -28.38 -29.78
C TYR A 933 -1.41 -27.57 -29.30
N ALA A 934 -1.17 -26.40 -28.73
CA ALA A 934 -2.19 -25.43 -28.36
C ALA A 934 -2.19 -24.23 -29.31
N TRP A 935 -3.37 -23.77 -29.73
CA TRP A 935 -3.49 -22.73 -30.77
C TRP A 935 -4.73 -21.86 -30.61
N THR A 936 -4.79 -20.75 -31.34
CA THR A 936 -5.99 -19.90 -31.48
C THR A 936 -6.38 -19.82 -32.97
N PRO A 937 -7.65 -19.55 -33.31
CA PRO A 937 -8.03 -19.31 -34.70
C PRO A 937 -7.18 -18.24 -35.39
N ASP A 938 -6.73 -17.23 -34.65
CA ASP A 938 -5.86 -16.18 -35.17
C ASP A 938 -4.46 -16.71 -35.51
N SER A 939 -3.84 -17.51 -34.63
CA SER A 939 -2.51 -18.10 -34.88
C SER A 939 -2.52 -19.08 -36.05
N LYS A 940 -3.66 -19.75 -36.27
CA LYS A 940 -3.87 -20.67 -37.39
C LYS A 940 -3.93 -19.97 -38.74
N ASN A 941 -4.55 -18.78 -38.79
CA ASN A 941 -4.76 -18.05 -40.04
C ASN A 941 -3.60 -17.10 -40.39
N SER A 942 -2.82 -16.66 -39.41
CA SER A 942 -1.72 -15.69 -39.61
C SER A 942 -0.42 -16.33 -40.09
N GLY A 943 -0.27 -17.65 -39.97
CA GLY A 943 0.95 -18.37 -40.33
C GLY A 943 2.12 -18.17 -39.35
N ILE A 944 1.95 -17.41 -38.27
CA ILE A 944 3.02 -17.07 -37.31
C ILE A 944 3.67 -18.31 -36.68
N ALA A 945 2.92 -19.40 -36.57
CA ALA A 945 3.38 -20.64 -35.94
C ALA A 945 4.01 -21.62 -36.95
N ALA A 946 4.07 -21.30 -38.24
CA ALA A 946 4.59 -22.21 -39.26
C ALA A 946 6.07 -22.60 -39.04
N GLY A 947 6.84 -21.71 -38.39
CA GLY A 947 8.24 -21.95 -38.03
C GLY A 947 8.44 -22.83 -36.80
N LEU A 948 7.38 -23.23 -36.08
CA LEU A 948 7.51 -24.09 -34.91
C LEU A 948 7.68 -25.57 -35.35
N LEU A 949 8.79 -26.19 -34.95
CA LEU A 949 9.21 -27.54 -35.34
C LEU A 949 9.13 -28.52 -34.16
N TRP A 950 8.54 -29.70 -34.41
CA TRP A 950 8.56 -30.84 -33.49
C TRP A 950 9.73 -31.76 -33.87
N THR A 951 10.88 -31.53 -33.25
CA THR A 951 12.05 -32.38 -33.46
C THR A 951 11.88 -33.72 -32.74
N LYS A 952 12.40 -34.82 -33.31
CA LYS A 952 12.48 -36.11 -32.61
C LYS A 952 13.51 -35.98 -31.49
N ASN A 953 13.05 -35.82 -30.25
CA ASN A 953 13.86 -35.70 -29.02
C ASN A 953 15.11 -36.61 -29.01
N THR A 954 16.31 -36.00 -29.01
CA THR A 954 17.42 -36.50 -28.19
C THR A 954 17.29 -35.83 -26.84
N GLY A 955 16.64 -36.53 -25.89
CA GLY A 955 16.61 -36.11 -24.50
C GLY A 955 18.01 -36.10 -23.91
N GLN A 956 18.70 -34.97 -24.03
CA GLN A 956 19.86 -34.60 -23.25
C GLN A 956 19.80 -33.09 -23.03
N TYR A 957 19.30 -32.64 -21.89
CA TYR A 957 19.91 -31.50 -21.20
C TYR A 957 21.25 -31.96 -20.61
N GLY A 958 22.18 -32.32 -21.48
CA GLY A 958 23.52 -31.83 -21.33
C GLY A 958 23.63 -30.66 -22.28
N LYS A 959 24.43 -29.64 -21.95
CA LYS A 959 25.04 -28.84 -23.02
C LYS A 959 25.39 -29.78 -24.18
N PRO A 960 25.18 -29.41 -25.46
CA PRO A 960 26.00 -30.01 -26.50
C PRO A 960 27.42 -29.90 -25.96
N ASP A 961 28.11 -31.03 -25.85
CA ASP A 961 29.54 -31.03 -25.59
C ASP A 961 30.24 -30.52 -26.86
N VAL A 962 29.82 -29.35 -27.36
CA VAL A 962 30.69 -28.46 -28.11
C VAL A 962 31.53 -27.87 -27.02
N LYS A 963 32.65 -28.55 -26.76
CA LYS A 963 33.81 -27.85 -26.24
C LYS A 963 33.95 -26.56 -27.06
N PRO A 964 34.17 -25.41 -26.44
CA PRO A 964 34.61 -24.21 -27.16
C PRO A 964 35.92 -24.44 -27.95
N ASP A 965 36.54 -25.62 -27.83
CA ASP A 965 37.82 -25.98 -28.43
C ASP A 965 37.76 -26.37 -29.93
N GLN A 966 36.61 -26.33 -30.62
CA GLN A 966 36.60 -26.49 -32.08
C GLN A 966 36.41 -25.16 -32.77
N VAL A 967 37.54 -24.44 -32.83
CA VAL A 967 37.78 -23.36 -33.77
C VAL A 967 37.32 -23.79 -35.17
N PRO A 968 36.46 -23.02 -35.87
CA PRO A 968 36.03 -23.34 -37.22
C PRO A 968 37.22 -23.53 -38.18
N PRO A 969 37.16 -24.46 -39.15
CA PRO A 969 38.26 -24.73 -40.07
C PRO A 969 38.75 -23.53 -40.90
N TRP A 970 37.96 -22.46 -41.00
CA TRP A 970 38.33 -21.26 -41.73
C TRP A 970 39.26 -20.32 -40.94
N PHE A 971 39.37 -20.46 -39.61
CA PHE A 971 40.35 -19.70 -38.82
C PHE A 971 41.79 -20.04 -39.23
N ASP A 972 42.05 -21.27 -39.65
CA ASP A 972 43.36 -21.69 -40.18
C ASP A 972 43.74 -20.91 -41.46
N GLN A 973 42.79 -20.21 -42.09
CA GLN A 973 42.99 -19.40 -43.29
C GLN A 973 43.19 -17.91 -42.99
N LEU A 974 42.99 -17.48 -41.74
CA LEU A 974 43.25 -16.10 -41.29
C LEU A 974 44.73 -15.86 -41.00
N GLU A 975 45.16 -14.60 -41.10
CA GLU A 975 46.44 -14.15 -40.54
C GLU A 975 46.46 -14.30 -39.00
N ASP A 976 47.63 -14.56 -38.44
CA ASP A 976 47.78 -14.90 -37.01
C ASP A 976 47.25 -13.80 -36.07
N GLU A 977 47.47 -12.51 -36.39
CA GLU A 977 46.96 -11.39 -35.58
C GLU A 977 45.42 -11.32 -35.60
N LEU A 978 44.79 -11.64 -36.73
CA LEU A 978 43.34 -11.64 -36.85
C LEU A 978 42.76 -12.89 -36.17
N ARG A 979 43.39 -14.06 -36.33
CA ARG A 979 43.00 -15.30 -35.67
C ARG A 979 42.97 -15.13 -34.14
N GLU A 980 44.02 -14.57 -33.54
CA GLU A 980 44.08 -14.32 -32.10
C GLU A 980 42.90 -13.45 -31.64
N ARG A 981 42.58 -12.38 -32.39
CA ARG A 981 41.44 -11.51 -32.08
C ARG A 981 40.09 -12.20 -32.18
N PHE A 982 39.92 -13.20 -33.05
CA PHE A 982 38.68 -13.98 -33.16
C PHE A 982 38.59 -15.06 -32.08
N GLU A 983 39.73 -15.65 -31.66
CA GLU A 983 39.80 -16.63 -30.57
C GLU A 983 39.53 -15.99 -29.19
N GLU A 984 39.80 -14.69 -29.03
CA GLU A 984 39.47 -13.93 -27.81
C GLU A 984 37.97 -13.63 -27.64
N GLN A 985 37.16 -13.79 -28.69
CA GLN A 985 35.72 -13.48 -28.65
C GLN A 985 34.91 -14.71 -28.23
N ASP A 986 34.05 -14.55 -27.22
CA ASP A 986 33.13 -15.60 -26.73
C ASP A 986 31.87 -15.68 -27.62
N VAL A 987 32.07 -15.98 -28.91
CA VAL A 987 31.02 -15.97 -29.95
C VAL A 987 30.98 -17.33 -30.67
N ALA A 988 29.77 -17.84 -30.93
CA ALA A 988 29.57 -19.04 -31.74
C ALA A 988 29.71 -18.72 -33.23
N TRP A 989 30.94 -18.82 -33.75
CA TRP A 989 31.24 -18.49 -35.14
C TRP A 989 30.52 -19.42 -36.15
N PRO A 990 29.96 -18.89 -37.25
CA PRO A 990 29.38 -19.69 -38.32
C PRO A 990 30.35 -20.72 -38.91
N ALA A 991 29.82 -21.89 -39.25
CA ALA A 991 30.62 -23.01 -39.76
C ALA A 991 31.15 -22.78 -41.20
N GLU A 992 30.47 -21.94 -41.99
CA GLU A 992 30.84 -21.61 -43.38
C GLU A 992 30.98 -20.09 -43.53
N VAL A 993 32.20 -19.65 -43.85
CA VAL A 993 32.57 -18.26 -44.14
C VAL A 993 33.50 -18.28 -45.33
N LEU A 994 33.35 -17.33 -46.26
CA LEU A 994 34.29 -17.18 -47.37
C LEU A 994 35.42 -16.26 -46.91
N VAL A 995 36.66 -16.75 -46.96
CA VAL A 995 37.87 -16.04 -46.51
C VAL A 995 38.61 -15.56 -47.75
N ALA A 996 39.03 -14.29 -47.77
CA ALA A 996 39.76 -13.66 -48.89
C ALA A 996 39.05 -13.85 -50.24
N GLU A 997 37.74 -13.59 -50.27
CA GLU A 997 36.91 -13.83 -51.45
C GLU A 997 36.99 -12.64 -52.43
N PRO A 998 37.29 -12.86 -53.72
CA PRO A 998 37.28 -11.79 -54.71
C PRO A 998 35.85 -11.26 -54.93
N VAL A 999 35.70 -9.95 -54.80
CA VAL A 999 34.45 -9.25 -55.10
C VAL A 999 34.43 -8.90 -56.58
N THR A 1000 33.41 -9.36 -57.30
CA THR A 1000 33.23 -9.09 -58.74
C THR A 1000 32.08 -8.12 -59.00
N ALA A 1001 32.18 -7.33 -60.06
CA ALA A 1001 31.10 -6.44 -60.49
C ALA A 1001 30.99 -6.31 -62.02
N GLY A 1002 29.78 -6.00 -62.50
CA GLY A 1002 29.48 -5.80 -63.93
C GLY A 1002 29.06 -7.08 -64.68
N GLU A 1003 28.59 -6.94 -65.93
CA GLU A 1003 28.07 -8.07 -66.74
C GLU A 1003 29.12 -9.13 -67.15
N LEU A 1004 30.40 -8.90 -66.84
CA LEU A 1004 31.53 -9.77 -67.19
C LEU A 1004 32.26 -10.34 -65.95
N ASP A 1005 31.71 -10.18 -64.73
CA ASP A 1005 32.34 -10.61 -63.46
C ASP A 1005 33.80 -10.14 -63.30
N GLU A 1006 34.06 -8.86 -63.56
CA GLU A 1006 35.40 -8.29 -63.36
C GLU A 1006 35.69 -8.16 -61.85
N VAL A 1007 36.86 -8.62 -61.38
CA VAL A 1007 37.27 -8.50 -59.98
C VAL A 1007 37.56 -7.03 -59.66
N VAL A 1008 36.82 -6.47 -58.70
CA VAL A 1008 36.87 -5.06 -58.30
C VAL A 1008 37.50 -4.85 -56.91
N GLY A 1009 37.75 -5.93 -56.18
CA GLY A 1009 38.45 -5.94 -54.90
C GLY A 1009 38.38 -7.31 -54.24
N GLU A 1010 38.77 -7.41 -52.98
CA GLU A 1010 38.73 -8.65 -52.18
C GLU A 1010 38.08 -8.35 -50.83
N ALA A 1011 37.37 -9.32 -50.24
CA ALA A 1011 36.82 -9.19 -48.89
C ALA A 1011 37.54 -10.14 -47.93
N GLU A 1012 37.97 -9.63 -46.77
CA GLU A 1012 38.65 -10.42 -45.74
C GLU A 1012 37.78 -11.60 -45.31
N LEU A 1013 36.52 -11.32 -44.95
CA LEU A 1013 35.52 -12.33 -44.66
C LEU A 1013 34.15 -11.94 -45.21
N LEU A 1014 33.47 -12.90 -45.86
CA LEU A 1014 32.08 -12.77 -46.26
C LEU A 1014 31.20 -13.80 -45.56
N PHE A 1015 30.25 -13.29 -44.78
CA PHE A 1015 29.17 -14.05 -44.16
C PHE A 1015 27.96 -14.02 -45.10
N ALA A 1016 27.97 -14.85 -46.13
CA ALA A 1016 27.00 -14.81 -47.23
C ALA A 1016 25.54 -14.99 -46.78
N SER A 1017 25.29 -15.80 -45.75
CA SER A 1017 23.95 -15.99 -45.16
C SER A 1017 23.43 -14.75 -44.43
N ALA A 1018 24.34 -13.96 -43.84
CA ALA A 1018 24.03 -12.79 -43.03
C ALA A 1018 24.13 -11.46 -43.82
N LYS A 1019 24.67 -11.50 -45.05
CA LYS A 1019 25.07 -10.31 -45.82
C LYS A 1019 25.96 -9.35 -45.01
N VAL A 1020 26.92 -9.89 -44.27
CA VAL A 1020 27.94 -9.09 -43.54
C VAL A 1020 29.31 -9.37 -44.12
N ALA A 1021 30.11 -8.32 -44.29
CA ALA A 1021 31.49 -8.41 -44.76
C ALA A 1021 32.43 -7.74 -43.75
N LEU A 1022 33.56 -8.36 -43.46
CA LEU A 1022 34.69 -7.72 -42.77
C LEU A 1022 35.67 -7.22 -43.85
N LEU A 1023 36.04 -5.94 -43.80
CA LEU A 1023 37.06 -5.33 -44.67
C LEU A 1023 38.06 -4.57 -43.80
N MET A 1024 39.35 -4.80 -44.02
CA MET A 1024 40.44 -4.13 -43.34
C MET A 1024 40.73 -2.78 -44.00
N ASP A 1025 40.62 -1.70 -43.23
CA ASP A 1025 40.76 -0.32 -43.73
C ASP A 1025 42.17 0.03 -44.24
N ASP A 1026 43.18 -0.80 -43.93
CA ASP A 1026 44.58 -0.62 -44.31
C ASP A 1026 45.00 -1.40 -45.57
N MET A 1027 44.07 -2.14 -46.18
CA MET A 1027 44.31 -2.92 -47.41
C MET A 1027 43.60 -2.29 -48.61
N ASP A 1028 44.37 -1.76 -49.57
CA ASP A 1028 43.85 -1.02 -50.74
C ASP A 1028 42.82 -1.82 -51.57
N ASP A 1029 43.02 -3.14 -51.74
CA ASP A 1029 42.12 -4.01 -52.51
C ASP A 1029 40.80 -4.30 -51.77
N GLN A 1030 40.79 -4.23 -50.43
CA GLN A 1030 39.58 -4.38 -49.62
C GLN A 1030 38.79 -3.07 -49.51
N VAL A 1031 39.50 -1.94 -49.42
CA VAL A 1031 38.89 -0.62 -49.52
C VAL A 1031 38.21 -0.43 -50.89
N ALA A 1032 38.81 -0.95 -51.97
CA ALA A 1032 38.22 -0.94 -53.30
C ALA A 1032 36.93 -1.76 -53.41
N ALA A 1033 36.78 -2.85 -52.65
CA ALA A 1033 35.59 -3.71 -52.63
C ALA A 1033 34.37 -3.08 -51.92
N ARG A 1034 34.60 -2.22 -50.92
CA ARG A 1034 33.56 -1.59 -50.08
C ARG A 1034 32.36 -1.00 -50.85
N PRO A 1035 32.54 -0.09 -51.83
CA PRO A 1035 31.41 0.53 -52.53
C PRO A 1035 30.56 -0.45 -53.34
N TYR A 1036 31.13 -1.58 -53.76
CA TYR A 1036 30.41 -2.61 -54.53
C TYR A 1036 29.57 -3.51 -53.60
N LEU A 1037 30.14 -3.93 -52.47
CA LEU A 1037 29.43 -4.70 -51.46
C LEU A 1037 28.28 -3.88 -50.83
N GLU A 1038 28.50 -2.60 -50.54
CA GLU A 1038 27.44 -1.71 -50.05
C GLU A 1038 26.30 -1.55 -51.07
N ALA A 1039 26.62 -1.45 -52.37
CA ALA A 1039 25.61 -1.37 -53.44
C ALA A 1039 24.76 -2.65 -53.54
N ASP A 1040 25.33 -3.81 -53.22
CA ASP A 1040 24.64 -5.10 -53.18
C ASP A 1040 23.93 -5.39 -51.83
N GLY A 1041 23.93 -4.40 -50.94
CA GLY A 1041 23.21 -4.42 -49.67
C GLY A 1041 23.90 -5.23 -48.57
N TRP A 1042 25.22 -5.33 -48.61
CA TRP A 1042 26.02 -5.91 -47.53
C TRP A 1042 26.29 -4.88 -46.42
N ARG A 1043 26.28 -5.34 -45.17
CA ARG A 1043 26.77 -4.56 -44.02
C ARG A 1043 28.28 -4.73 -43.92
N ILE A 1044 29.01 -3.63 -43.96
CA ILE A 1044 30.47 -3.63 -43.88
C ILE A 1044 30.90 -3.36 -42.44
N CYS A 1045 31.77 -4.21 -41.91
CA CYS A 1045 32.44 -4.05 -40.62
C CYS A 1045 33.92 -3.82 -40.88
N SER A 1046 34.56 -2.95 -40.09
CA SER A 1046 35.98 -2.60 -40.25
C SER A 1046 36.84 -3.16 -39.11
N SER A 1047 36.21 -3.87 -38.17
CA SER A 1047 36.88 -4.54 -37.05
C SER A 1047 36.13 -5.80 -36.62
N VAL A 1048 36.83 -6.67 -35.87
CA VAL A 1048 36.26 -7.89 -35.29
C VAL A 1048 35.12 -7.56 -34.32
N ASP A 1049 35.25 -6.50 -33.51
CA ASP A 1049 34.22 -6.12 -32.54
C ASP A 1049 32.94 -5.62 -33.24
N GLU A 1050 33.08 -4.79 -34.30
CA GLU A 1050 31.94 -4.37 -35.13
C GLU A 1050 31.27 -5.55 -35.86
N LEU A 1051 32.07 -6.53 -36.27
CA LEU A 1051 31.57 -7.75 -36.89
C LEU A 1051 30.77 -8.58 -35.88
N VAL A 1052 31.28 -8.74 -34.65
CA VAL A 1052 30.58 -9.41 -33.56
C VAL A 1052 29.27 -8.70 -33.24
N ASP A 1053 29.28 -7.38 -33.12
CA ASP A 1053 28.06 -6.59 -32.90
C ASP A 1053 27.07 -6.74 -34.06
N ALA A 1054 27.54 -6.71 -35.31
CA ALA A 1054 26.69 -6.89 -36.48
C ALA A 1054 26.05 -8.29 -36.55
N LEU A 1055 26.82 -9.35 -36.22
CA LEU A 1055 26.31 -10.71 -36.15
C LEU A 1055 25.32 -10.87 -35.00
N ASN A 1056 25.63 -10.32 -33.82
CA ASN A 1056 24.73 -10.32 -32.65
C ASN A 1056 23.43 -9.54 -32.91
N GLU A 1057 23.50 -8.40 -33.60
CA GLU A 1057 22.32 -7.60 -33.96
C GLU A 1057 21.41 -8.36 -34.95
N LEU A 1058 22.00 -9.06 -35.93
CA LEU A 1058 21.25 -9.90 -36.86
C LEU A 1058 20.63 -11.13 -36.18
N GLU A 1059 21.26 -11.64 -35.12
CA GLU A 1059 20.73 -12.70 -34.26
C GLU A 1059 19.69 -12.20 -33.23
N SER A 1060 19.66 -10.90 -32.94
CA SER A 1060 18.71 -10.24 -32.03
C SER A 1060 17.35 -9.91 -32.65
N GLY A 1061 17.22 -9.98 -33.98
CA GLY A 1061 15.95 -9.86 -34.70
C GLY A 1061 15.24 -8.51 -34.53
N ALA A 1062 15.97 -7.41 -34.61
CA ALA A 1062 15.40 -6.07 -34.73
C ALA A 1062 14.73 -5.84 -36.11
#